data_AF-A0A4Y9ZDJ8-F1
#
_entry.id   AF-A0A4Y9ZDJ8-F1
#
_cell.length_a   1.000
_cell.length_b   1.000
_cell.length_c   1.000
_cell.angle_alpha   90.00
_cell.angle_beta   90.00
_cell.angle_gamma   90.00
#
_symmetry.space_group_name_H-M   'P 1'
#
loop_
_entity.id
_entity.type
_entity.pdbx_description
1 polymer ?
#
loop_
_entity_poly.entity_id
_entity_poly.type
_entity_poly.pdbx_seq_one_letter_code
_entity_poly.pdbx_strand_id
1 'polypeptide(L)'
;MSGSATNDPHWAYSTELAIASVQEGLAPRPHRDALDKEETRSLAVSVADLVKEDDNRPPRSSSPNFGAFYSSSANTELDVRRDIALLSYLLAYTKVKDRRSNSNAEGMDRKRALGALDPWTYLAHIVNTGHDKSSNSVIAVTGRIDRDAITAALVQNTVTSPKPGTPSFRIELLHPEDRKIGLLLLRKPTKCPSVEHHIRDVFTIVNYLITSSPPTSQMTPLGYESILTSLFFMFIAKRCYLKFLARIANGERMWSAHPTSLIRAWYASDNSDRNRSFVPQTLLLPATLEHALARTYKLSPARNIRPPSSGRLTYLVGPENVSKWAEMLVRCQEELEALLLSLQEEDIPDVVMDAGQESAFMLDTVFQNGLLEILLTDELVAHMQTCAESALRDARRPMLNSYVLVSNEKLPSESNRQHIIRYLKTPVIPFAAARFLVSYCRKLAPPTPRVSLNAFMVHSTSSTPPVSQEHVNTFKCQFLEHFTFPKDHRDVIDKALSSFRVRYNGTLHAEAVIMALAYAVRVHPDKGARKGADLPTYFFDVAPVFQAHLIPIGASKKCCFCCDLLASLMMDSEDGKASPRFLLQDTHSTIFPWIAPDGIPLSVSMEMRSRLLKIFYDSVTTYATSVPSLQTSPAYSISELPKPLASRRLREVMMWSKDD
;
A
#
# COMPACT_ATOMS: atom_id res chain seq x y z
N MET A 1 70.63 19.02 21.51
CA MET A 1 69.52 18.73 22.44
C MET A 1 68.24 19.26 21.78
N SER A 2 67.65 18.48 20.87
CA SER A 2 66.47 17.60 21.10
C SER A 2 65.22 18.43 21.43
N GLY A 3 64.18 18.58 20.62
CA GLY A 3 63.68 17.80 19.48
C GLY A 3 62.35 17.16 19.86
N SER A 4 61.22 17.64 19.32
CA SER A 4 60.03 16.82 19.07
C SER A 4 59.09 17.51 18.08
N ALA A 5 59.02 16.94 16.88
CA ALA A 5 58.03 17.21 15.87
C ALA A 5 56.75 16.41 16.18
N THR A 6 55.58 17.01 15.96
CA THR A 6 54.32 16.27 15.82
C THR A 6 53.72 16.62 14.47
N ASN A 7 53.65 15.59 13.63
CA ASN A 7 53.08 15.60 12.29
C ASN A 7 51.55 15.76 12.34
N ASP A 8 51.03 16.77 11.64
CA ASP A 8 49.63 16.84 11.22
C ASP A 8 49.46 16.11 9.87
N PRO A 9 48.56 15.11 9.75
CA PRO A 9 48.16 14.62 8.45
C PRO A 9 46.84 15.29 8.02
N HIS A 10 46.95 16.25 7.11
CA HIS A 10 45.86 16.68 6.25
C HIS A 10 45.35 15.49 5.41
N TRP A 11 44.11 15.04 5.67
CA TRP A 11 43.37 14.20 4.72
C TRP A 11 42.11 14.95 4.28
N ALA A 12 42.20 15.52 3.08
CA ALA A 12 41.05 16.07 2.36
C ALA A 12 40.21 14.90 1.82
N TYR A 13 38.99 14.74 2.31
CA TYR A 13 37.99 13.89 1.67
C TYR A 13 37.35 14.66 0.49
N SER A 14 37.85 14.40 -0.72
CA SER A 14 37.14 14.75 -1.95
C SER A 14 36.13 13.63 -2.24
N THR A 15 34.84 13.93 -2.17
CA THR A 15 33.77 13.02 -2.63
C THR A 15 33.16 13.67 -3.87
N GLU A 16 33.69 13.33 -5.05
CA GLU A 16 33.02 13.60 -6.32
C GLU A 16 31.83 12.65 -6.45
N LEU A 17 30.62 13.20 -6.38
CA LEU A 17 29.37 12.49 -6.66
C LEU A 17 28.91 12.95 -8.05
N ALA A 18 29.09 12.05 -9.03
CA ALA A 18 28.64 12.25 -10.40
C ALA A 18 27.11 12.34 -10.45
N ILE A 19 26.59 13.54 -10.74
CA ILE A 19 25.21 13.76 -11.16
C ILE A 19 25.17 13.44 -12.66
N ALA A 20 24.67 12.27 -13.02
CA ALA A 20 24.38 11.94 -14.42
C ALA A 20 23.14 12.73 -14.87
N SER A 21 23.37 13.88 -15.49
CA SER A 21 22.41 14.55 -16.37
C SER A 21 22.42 13.81 -17.71
N VAL A 22 21.29 13.20 -18.08
CA VAL A 22 21.13 12.59 -19.41
C VAL A 22 20.61 13.67 -20.35
N GLN A 23 21.50 14.18 -21.21
CA GLN A 23 21.13 14.80 -22.48
C GLN A 23 21.18 13.71 -23.56
N GLU A 24 20.06 13.54 -24.27
CA GLU A 24 19.94 12.64 -25.42
C GLU A 24 20.78 13.18 -26.60
N GLY A 25 21.64 12.31 -27.14
CA GLY A 25 22.41 12.57 -28.35
C GLY A 25 22.71 11.26 -29.07
N LEU A 26 21.90 10.96 -30.09
CA LEU A 26 22.01 9.81 -30.99
C LEU A 26 23.28 9.89 -31.87
N ALA A 27 24.11 8.85 -31.84
CA ALA A 27 24.90 8.40 -33.00
C ALA A 27 25.37 6.93 -32.80
N PRO A 28 25.37 6.07 -33.84
CA PRO A 28 25.58 4.63 -33.71
C PRO A 28 27.04 4.23 -33.93
N ARG A 29 27.52 3.21 -33.20
CA ARG A 29 28.74 2.47 -33.56
C ARG A 29 28.61 0.96 -33.24
N PRO A 30 29.38 0.11 -33.96
CA PRO A 30 28.83 -1.12 -34.52
C PRO A 30 29.26 -2.40 -33.78
N HIS A 31 28.54 -3.47 -34.14
CA HIS A 31 28.79 -4.89 -33.96
C HIS A 31 30.24 -5.30 -33.64
N ARG A 32 30.37 -6.14 -32.61
CA ARG A 32 31.36 -7.21 -32.56
C ARG A 32 30.71 -8.49 -32.04
N ASP A 33 30.76 -9.49 -32.90
CA ASP A 33 30.37 -10.87 -32.63
C ASP A 33 31.48 -11.64 -31.89
N ALA A 34 31.00 -12.67 -31.19
CA ALA A 34 31.55 -14.04 -31.09
C ALA A 34 32.54 -14.42 -29.95
N LEU A 35 32.16 -15.58 -29.37
CA LEU A 35 32.91 -16.58 -28.58
C LEU A 35 33.10 -16.23 -27.09
N ASP A 36 32.73 -17.04 -26.09
CA ASP A 36 32.60 -18.51 -26.02
C ASP A 36 31.49 -18.99 -25.09
N LYS A 37 30.96 -20.18 -25.44
CA LYS A 37 30.13 -21.06 -24.63
C LYS A 37 31.06 -21.93 -23.77
N GLU A 38 30.79 -22.12 -22.48
CA GLU A 38 30.54 -23.42 -21.84
C GLU A 38 30.30 -23.26 -20.32
N GLU A 39 29.56 -24.21 -19.74
CA GLU A 39 29.38 -24.46 -18.30
C GLU A 39 28.57 -23.46 -17.45
N THR A 40 27.25 -23.69 -17.38
CA THR A 40 26.53 -23.87 -16.09
C THR A 40 25.14 -24.46 -16.33
N ARG A 41 25.05 -25.79 -16.24
CA ARG A 41 23.80 -26.55 -16.10
C ARG A 41 23.67 -26.98 -14.64
N SER A 42 22.76 -26.40 -13.87
CA SER A 42 22.02 -27.13 -12.82
C SER A 42 20.88 -26.27 -12.24
N LEU A 43 19.69 -26.88 -12.21
CA LEU A 43 18.50 -26.54 -11.40
C LEU A 43 17.68 -25.29 -11.79
N ALA A 44 16.98 -25.42 -12.92
CA ALA A 44 15.65 -24.85 -13.11
C ALA A 44 14.72 -25.92 -13.68
N VAL A 45 13.90 -26.56 -12.83
CA VAL A 45 12.78 -27.38 -13.29
C VAL A 45 11.63 -26.42 -13.61
N SER A 46 11.43 -26.23 -14.91
CA SER A 46 10.43 -25.38 -15.52
C SER A 46 9.02 -25.97 -15.34
N VAL A 47 8.06 -25.13 -14.96
CA VAL A 47 6.60 -25.41 -15.06
C VAL A 47 6.16 -25.23 -16.52
N ALA A 48 6.84 -25.90 -17.45
CA ALA A 48 6.48 -25.95 -18.86
C ALA A 48 6.17 -27.37 -19.37
N ASP A 49 6.30 -28.41 -18.52
CA ASP A 49 6.07 -29.81 -18.91
C ASP A 49 4.72 -30.41 -18.43
N LEU A 50 3.75 -29.59 -18.04
CA LEU A 50 2.37 -30.03 -17.74
C LEU A 50 1.33 -29.60 -18.79
N VAL A 51 1.79 -29.28 -20.00
CA VAL A 51 0.92 -29.13 -21.18
C VAL A 51 1.46 -30.01 -22.32
N LYS A 52 1.60 -31.32 -22.06
CA LYS A 52 1.34 -32.29 -23.12
C LYS A 52 -0.15 -32.50 -23.13
N GLU A 53 -0.83 -31.73 -23.99
CA GLU A 53 -2.25 -31.86 -24.25
C GLU A 53 -2.54 -33.30 -24.69
N ASP A 54 -3.43 -33.93 -23.95
CA ASP A 54 -4.12 -35.15 -24.34
C ASP A 54 -5.05 -34.76 -25.51
N ASP A 55 -4.68 -35.16 -26.72
CA ASP A 55 -5.27 -34.77 -28.03
C ASP A 55 -6.71 -35.29 -28.25
N ASN A 56 -7.36 -35.76 -27.18
CA ASN A 56 -8.70 -36.34 -27.18
C ASN A 56 -9.75 -35.54 -26.39
N ARG A 57 -9.47 -34.28 -26.01
CA ARG A 57 -10.53 -33.44 -25.42
C ARG A 57 -11.57 -33.07 -26.48
N PRO A 58 -12.89 -33.23 -26.20
CA PRO A 58 -13.94 -32.76 -27.09
C PRO A 58 -13.74 -31.26 -27.39
N PRO A 59 -14.17 -30.78 -28.58
CA PRO A 59 -13.97 -29.40 -28.99
C PRO A 59 -14.40 -28.46 -27.88
N ARG A 60 -13.46 -27.65 -27.38
CA ARG A 60 -13.73 -26.67 -26.32
C ARG A 60 -14.91 -25.82 -26.78
N SER A 61 -16.01 -25.86 -26.04
CA SER A 61 -17.16 -24.98 -26.23
C SER A 61 -16.65 -23.56 -26.43
N SER A 62 -17.08 -22.89 -27.50
CA SER A 62 -16.71 -21.50 -27.80
C SER A 62 -16.86 -20.65 -26.55
N SER A 63 -15.80 -19.91 -26.18
CA SER A 63 -15.82 -19.02 -25.01
C SER A 63 -17.04 -18.09 -25.08
N PRO A 64 -17.76 -17.84 -23.97
CA PRO A 64 -18.93 -16.97 -23.97
C PRO A 64 -18.60 -15.59 -24.55
N ASN A 65 -19.45 -15.06 -25.42
CA ASN A 65 -19.28 -13.73 -25.99
C ASN A 65 -19.71 -12.66 -24.97
N PHE A 66 -18.76 -12.15 -24.19
CA PHE A 66 -19.00 -11.12 -23.18
C PHE A 66 -19.33 -9.73 -23.76
N GLY A 67 -18.82 -9.41 -24.96
CA GLY A 67 -19.11 -8.13 -25.63
C GLY A 67 -20.56 -8.03 -26.12
N ALA A 68 -21.13 -9.16 -26.55
CA ALA A 68 -22.52 -9.23 -27.00
C ALA A 68 -23.53 -8.96 -25.88
N PHE A 69 -23.17 -9.21 -24.61
CA PHE A 69 -24.05 -9.02 -23.45
C PHE A 69 -24.64 -7.60 -23.37
N TYR A 70 -23.86 -6.59 -23.79
CA TYR A 70 -24.24 -5.18 -23.75
C TYR A 70 -24.55 -4.58 -25.12
N SER A 71 -24.73 -5.40 -26.16
CA SER A 71 -24.95 -4.91 -27.54
C SER A 71 -26.37 -4.42 -27.81
N SER A 72 -27.34 -4.76 -26.96
CA SER A 72 -28.77 -4.41 -27.13
C SER A 72 -29.15 -3.07 -26.47
N SER A 73 -28.38 -2.59 -25.49
CA SER A 73 -28.60 -1.31 -24.82
C SER A 73 -27.76 -0.21 -25.47
N ALA A 74 -28.30 1.00 -25.57
CA ALA A 74 -27.49 2.18 -25.87
C ALA A 74 -26.35 2.26 -24.83
N ASN A 75 -25.10 2.04 -25.27
CA ASN A 75 -23.93 2.04 -24.39
C ASN A 75 -23.54 3.46 -24.01
N THR A 76 -24.43 4.15 -23.30
CA THR A 76 -24.11 5.46 -22.74
C THR A 76 -23.01 5.29 -21.69
N GLU A 77 -22.16 6.30 -21.54
CA GLU A 77 -21.08 6.28 -20.55
C GLU A 77 -21.62 6.04 -19.13
N LEU A 78 -22.78 6.61 -18.81
CA LEU A 78 -23.44 6.44 -17.52
C LEU A 78 -23.86 5.00 -17.28
N ASP A 79 -24.41 4.31 -18.29
CA ASP A 79 -24.80 2.90 -18.17
C ASP A 79 -23.59 2.00 -17.94
N VAL A 80 -22.51 2.20 -18.72
CA VAL A 80 -21.26 1.44 -18.57
C VAL A 80 -20.70 1.58 -17.15
N ARG A 81 -20.68 2.80 -16.60
CA ARG A 81 -20.15 3.05 -15.25
C ARG A 81 -21.03 2.50 -14.15
N ARG A 82 -22.35 2.54 -14.34
CA ARG A 82 -23.33 1.92 -13.43
C ARG A 82 -23.18 0.40 -13.41
N ASP A 83 -22.92 -0.22 -14.55
CA ASP A 83 -22.64 -1.66 -14.65
C ASP A 83 -21.32 -2.03 -13.97
N ILE A 84 -20.26 -1.23 -14.15
CA ILE A 84 -18.99 -1.43 -13.42
C ILE A 84 -19.21 -1.32 -11.90
N ALA A 85 -19.98 -0.33 -11.46
CA ALA A 85 -20.34 -0.17 -10.06
C ALA A 85 -21.09 -1.40 -9.55
N LEU A 86 -22.10 -1.89 -10.28
CA LEU A 86 -22.84 -3.10 -9.94
C LEU A 86 -21.93 -4.33 -9.88
N LEU A 87 -21.13 -4.58 -10.92
CA LEU A 87 -20.24 -5.74 -11.00
C LEU A 87 -19.20 -5.74 -9.89
N SER A 88 -18.57 -4.59 -9.60
CA SER A 88 -17.62 -4.48 -8.48
C SER A 88 -18.27 -4.71 -7.12
N TYR A 89 -19.55 -4.38 -6.98
CA TYR A 89 -20.33 -4.64 -5.77
C TYR A 89 -20.75 -6.11 -5.64
N LEU A 90 -21.18 -6.75 -6.73
CA LEU A 90 -21.46 -8.19 -6.76
C LEU A 90 -20.20 -9.03 -6.52
N LEU A 91 -19.04 -8.52 -6.98
CA LEU A 91 -17.72 -9.13 -6.79
C LEU A 91 -17.02 -8.67 -5.50
N ALA A 92 -17.68 -7.91 -4.63
CA ALA A 92 -17.03 -7.37 -3.44
C ALA A 92 -16.36 -8.48 -2.61
N TYR A 93 -15.11 -8.25 -2.23
CA TYR A 93 -14.22 -9.18 -1.51
C TYR A 93 -13.80 -10.43 -2.30
N THR A 94 -14.14 -10.52 -3.58
CA THR A 94 -13.61 -11.57 -4.47
C THR A 94 -12.13 -11.34 -4.71
N LYS A 95 -11.32 -12.38 -4.50
CA LYS A 95 -9.88 -12.41 -4.75
C LYS A 95 -9.59 -12.98 -6.14
N VAL A 96 -8.99 -12.19 -7.02
CA VAL A 96 -8.64 -12.61 -8.39
C VAL A 96 -7.24 -13.25 -8.37
N LYS A 97 -7.14 -14.55 -8.70
CA LYS A 97 -5.92 -15.35 -8.48
C LYS A 97 -4.80 -15.14 -9.51
N ASP A 98 -5.11 -14.65 -10.72
CA ASP A 98 -4.20 -14.85 -11.87
C ASP A 98 -3.62 -13.60 -12.49
N ARG A 99 -3.69 -12.46 -11.80
CA ARG A 99 -3.03 -11.26 -12.30
C ARG A 99 -1.64 -11.12 -11.69
N ARG A 100 -0.66 -11.73 -12.36
CA ARG A 100 0.71 -11.18 -12.28
C ARG A 100 0.57 -9.74 -12.73
N SER A 101 0.92 -8.79 -11.86
CA SER A 101 0.98 -7.39 -12.27
C SER A 101 1.81 -7.33 -13.55
N ASN A 102 1.30 -6.65 -14.59
CA ASN A 102 1.95 -6.46 -15.89
C ASN A 102 3.21 -5.57 -15.75
N SER A 103 4.05 -5.82 -14.75
CA SER A 103 5.36 -5.21 -14.63
C SER A 103 6.26 -5.87 -15.68
N ASN A 104 6.04 -5.54 -16.95
CA ASN A 104 6.90 -5.89 -18.07
C ASN A 104 8.32 -5.28 -17.90
N ALA A 105 8.51 -4.41 -16.91
CA ALA A 105 9.82 -4.04 -16.40
C ALA A 105 10.36 -5.19 -15.51
N GLU A 106 11.11 -6.11 -16.11
CA GLU A 106 11.92 -7.07 -15.34
C GLU A 106 13.24 -6.42 -14.90
N GLY A 107 13.75 -6.80 -13.73
CA GLY A 107 15.11 -6.44 -13.28
C GLY A 107 15.31 -5.01 -12.75
N MET A 108 16.44 -4.39 -13.12
CA MET A 108 16.91 -3.12 -12.54
C MET A 108 15.95 -1.95 -12.75
N ASP A 109 15.26 -1.91 -13.89
CA ASP A 109 14.33 -0.82 -14.20
C ASP A 109 13.15 -0.79 -13.24
N ARG A 110 12.67 -1.95 -12.79
CA ARG A 110 11.64 -2.02 -11.74
C ARG A 110 12.13 -1.47 -10.43
N LYS A 111 13.35 -1.83 -10.01
CA LYS A 111 13.93 -1.31 -8.75
C LYS A 111 14.08 0.22 -8.80
N ARG A 112 14.54 0.75 -9.93
CA ARG A 112 14.65 2.20 -10.14
C ARG A 112 13.28 2.87 -10.15
N ALA A 113 12.31 2.29 -10.85
CA ALA A 113 10.94 2.80 -10.89
C ALA A 113 10.33 2.82 -9.48
N LEU A 114 10.44 1.73 -8.72
CA LEU A 114 9.96 1.66 -7.34
C LEU A 114 10.63 2.73 -6.44
N GLY A 115 11.92 3.00 -6.62
CA GLY A 115 12.58 4.09 -5.90
C GLY A 115 11.99 5.49 -6.21
N ALA A 116 11.41 5.69 -7.40
CA ALA A 116 10.68 6.92 -7.73
C ALA A 116 9.27 6.98 -7.13
N LEU A 117 8.72 5.83 -6.70
CA LEU A 117 7.43 5.73 -6.00
C LEU A 117 7.57 6.05 -4.50
N ASP A 118 8.72 5.70 -3.89
CA ASP A 118 8.94 5.80 -2.44
C ASP A 118 8.57 7.16 -1.82
N PRO A 119 8.98 8.33 -2.38
CA PRO A 119 8.60 9.62 -1.80
C PRO A 119 7.09 9.80 -1.67
N TRP A 120 6.35 9.36 -2.69
CA TRP A 120 4.89 9.50 -2.76
C TRP A 120 4.19 8.49 -1.86
N THR A 121 4.70 7.26 -1.76
CA THR A 121 4.17 6.26 -0.83
C THR A 121 4.38 6.67 0.62
N TYR A 122 5.56 7.18 0.99
CA TYR A 122 5.82 7.66 2.33
C TYR A 122 5.00 8.91 2.67
N LEU A 123 4.89 9.85 1.72
CA LEU A 123 4.05 11.02 1.89
C LEU A 123 2.57 10.63 2.03
N ALA A 124 2.08 9.70 1.20
CA ALA A 124 0.73 9.13 1.32
C ALA A 124 0.53 8.49 2.70
N HIS A 125 1.48 7.71 3.20
CA HIS A 125 1.38 7.13 4.54
C HIS A 125 1.20 8.21 5.61
N ILE A 126 2.01 9.26 5.56
CA ILE A 126 1.98 10.37 6.52
C ILE A 126 0.67 11.17 6.43
N VAL A 127 0.18 11.51 5.24
CA VAL A 127 -1.06 12.30 5.14
C VAL A 127 -2.31 11.50 5.55
N ASN A 128 -2.27 10.17 5.42
CA ASN A 128 -3.34 9.27 5.91
C ASN A 128 -3.30 9.04 7.43
N THR A 129 -2.38 9.67 8.17
CA THR A 129 -2.29 9.53 9.64
C THR A 129 -3.32 10.34 10.42
N GLY A 130 -4.01 11.29 9.79
CA GLY A 130 -5.02 12.13 10.45
C GLY A 130 -6.09 11.35 11.22
N HIS A 131 -6.48 11.89 12.38
CA HIS A 131 -7.38 11.26 13.34
C HIS A 131 -8.81 11.78 13.13
N ASP A 132 -9.46 11.38 12.04
CA ASP A 132 -10.91 11.51 11.97
C ASP A 132 -11.54 10.15 12.28
N LYS A 133 -12.27 10.10 13.42
CA LYS A 133 -12.98 8.92 13.94
C LYS A 133 -13.93 8.32 12.91
N SER A 134 -14.38 9.13 11.94
CA SER A 134 -15.29 8.74 10.87
C SER A 134 -14.58 8.43 9.53
N SER A 135 -13.29 8.78 9.40
CA SER A 135 -12.64 8.82 8.11
C SER A 135 -12.16 7.45 7.63
N ASN A 136 -13.01 6.80 6.84
CA ASN A 136 -12.58 5.86 5.81
C ASN A 136 -11.90 6.59 4.62
N SER A 137 -11.46 7.83 4.80
CA SER A 137 -10.81 8.57 3.73
C SER A 137 -9.42 8.01 3.50
N VAL A 138 -9.21 7.50 2.29
CA VAL A 138 -7.91 7.14 1.77
C VAL A 138 -7.46 8.29 0.89
N ILE A 139 -6.25 8.79 1.15
CA ILE A 139 -5.61 9.81 0.32
C ILE A 139 -4.53 9.13 -0.52
N ALA A 140 -4.61 9.27 -1.83
CA ALA A 140 -3.52 8.93 -2.74
C ALA A 140 -2.74 10.21 -3.09
N VAL A 141 -1.44 10.05 -3.30
CA VAL A 141 -0.53 11.16 -3.61
C VAL A 141 0.21 10.82 -4.90
N THR A 142 0.23 11.78 -5.81
CA THR A 142 1.06 11.73 -7.01
C THR A 142 1.85 13.02 -7.12
N GLY A 143 2.91 13.02 -7.91
CA GLY A 143 3.71 14.22 -8.05
C GLY A 143 4.88 14.07 -9.00
N ARG A 144 5.56 15.19 -9.17
CA ARG A 144 6.78 15.34 -9.95
C ARG A 144 7.80 16.12 -9.14
N ILE A 145 9.06 15.70 -9.27
CA ILE A 145 10.21 16.36 -8.66
C ILE A 145 11.11 16.79 -9.79
N ASP A 146 11.20 18.10 -9.97
CA ASP A 146 12.07 18.78 -10.91
C ASP A 146 13.25 19.40 -10.16
N ARG A 147 14.20 19.94 -10.93
CA ARG A 147 15.39 20.62 -10.37
C ARG A 147 15.01 21.76 -9.42
N ASP A 148 13.97 22.52 -9.78
CA ASP A 148 13.61 23.77 -9.11
C ASP A 148 12.21 23.72 -8.47
N ALA A 149 11.49 22.60 -8.57
CA ALA A 149 10.15 22.48 -8.03
C ALA A 149 9.78 21.06 -7.63
N ILE A 150 9.01 20.93 -6.56
CA ILE A 150 8.27 19.72 -6.21
C ILE A 150 6.80 20.07 -6.37
N THR A 151 6.11 19.35 -7.25
CA THR A 151 4.68 19.54 -7.49
C THR A 151 3.94 18.26 -7.13
N ALA A 152 2.95 18.33 -6.23
CA ALA A 152 2.19 17.18 -5.77
C ALA A 152 0.68 17.40 -5.93
N ALA A 153 -0.06 16.35 -6.25
CA ALA A 153 -1.52 16.31 -6.16
C ALA A 153 -1.95 15.23 -5.15
N LEU A 154 -2.85 15.61 -4.25
CA LEU A 154 -3.44 14.77 -3.23
C LEU A 154 -4.91 14.57 -3.56
N VAL A 155 -5.32 13.33 -3.73
CA VAL A 155 -6.72 12.99 -3.98
C VAL A 155 -7.26 12.26 -2.78
N GLN A 156 -8.38 12.73 -2.24
CA GLN A 156 -9.13 12.04 -1.19
C GLN A 156 -10.25 11.19 -1.80
N ASN A 157 -10.42 9.96 -1.31
CA ASN A 157 -11.60 9.14 -1.62
C ASN A 157 -12.88 9.84 -1.13
N THR A 158 -13.87 9.95 -2.02
CA THR A 158 -15.19 10.49 -1.72
C THR A 158 -16.26 9.38 -1.76
N VAL A 159 -17.07 9.35 -0.70
CA VAL A 159 -18.19 8.40 -0.52
C VAL A 159 -19.54 9.05 -0.86
N THR A 160 -19.58 10.37 -0.99
CA THR A 160 -20.83 11.12 -1.08
C THR A 160 -21.38 11.12 -2.50
N SER A 161 -22.68 10.82 -2.62
CA SER A 161 -23.48 11.17 -3.80
C SER A 161 -23.30 12.66 -4.10
N PRO A 162 -22.93 13.04 -5.34
CA PRO A 162 -22.77 14.45 -5.67
C PRO A 162 -24.07 15.21 -5.40
N LYS A 163 -23.95 16.45 -4.91
CA LYS A 163 -25.07 17.38 -5.05
C LYS A 163 -25.20 17.72 -6.54
N PRO A 164 -26.42 17.69 -7.12
CA PRO A 164 -26.64 18.08 -8.51
C PRO A 164 -25.97 19.42 -8.82
N GLY A 165 -25.21 19.50 -9.92
CA GLY A 165 -24.50 20.72 -10.34
C GLY A 165 -23.11 20.94 -9.71
N THR A 166 -22.61 20.04 -8.87
CA THR A 166 -21.22 20.09 -8.39
C THR A 166 -20.28 19.64 -9.51
N PRO A 167 -19.18 20.37 -9.80
CA PRO A 167 -18.20 19.90 -10.78
C PRO A 167 -17.58 18.57 -10.33
N SER A 168 -17.27 17.70 -11.30
CA SER A 168 -16.64 16.39 -11.06
C SER A 168 -15.30 16.49 -10.33
N PHE A 169 -14.61 17.63 -10.49
CA PHE A 169 -13.33 17.92 -9.84
C PHE A 169 -13.35 19.32 -9.25
N ARG A 170 -12.76 19.47 -8.07
CA ARG A 170 -12.41 20.76 -7.45
C ARG A 170 -10.96 20.65 -7.02
N ILE A 171 -10.12 21.55 -7.54
CA ILE A 171 -8.69 21.57 -7.28
C ILE A 171 -8.38 22.82 -6.46
N GLU A 172 -7.65 22.64 -5.37
CA GLU A 172 -7.27 23.71 -4.46
C GLU A 172 -5.77 23.70 -4.25
N LEU A 173 -5.13 24.86 -4.43
CA LEU A 173 -3.74 25.03 -4.07
C LEU A 173 -3.60 25.04 -2.55
N LEU A 174 -2.81 24.09 -2.04
CA LEU A 174 -2.41 24.04 -0.65
C LEU A 174 -1.22 24.97 -0.47
N HIS A 175 -1.45 26.09 0.21
CA HIS A 175 -0.38 27.00 0.60
C HIS A 175 0.29 26.48 1.88
N PRO A 176 1.55 26.03 1.83
CA PRO A 176 2.32 25.77 3.04
C PRO A 176 2.46 27.06 3.83
N GLU A 177 2.47 26.97 5.15
CA GLU A 177 2.67 28.15 6.00
C GLU A 177 4.14 28.61 6.00
N ASP A 178 4.42 29.69 6.73
CA ASP A 178 5.78 30.22 6.87
C ASP A 178 6.75 29.15 7.39
N ARG A 179 7.99 29.17 6.89
CA ARG A 179 9.05 28.22 7.26
C ARG A 179 9.24 28.07 8.77
N LYS A 180 9.06 29.14 9.55
CA LYS A 180 9.18 29.11 11.02
C LYS A 180 8.09 28.24 11.65
N ILE A 181 6.90 28.20 11.04
CA ILE A 181 5.81 27.33 11.48
C ILE A 181 6.17 25.86 11.29
N GLY A 182 6.86 25.49 10.21
CA GLY A 182 7.31 24.11 10.01
C GLY A 182 8.19 23.58 11.15
N LEU A 183 9.15 24.38 11.63
CA LEU A 183 9.96 24.02 12.81
C LEU A 183 9.12 24.00 14.10
N LEU A 184 8.17 24.92 14.24
CA LEU A 184 7.27 24.96 15.39
C LEU A 184 6.39 23.70 15.43
N LEU A 185 5.84 23.26 14.31
CA LEU A 185 5.04 22.04 14.17
C LEU A 185 5.85 20.79 14.53
N LEU A 186 7.12 20.73 14.12
CA LEU A 186 8.04 19.65 14.48
C LEU A 186 8.30 19.58 16.00
N ARG A 187 8.39 20.73 16.68
CA ARG A 187 8.67 20.80 18.12
C ARG A 187 7.43 20.69 18.99
N LYS A 188 6.29 21.20 18.50
CA LYS A 188 5.04 21.30 19.23
C LYS A 188 3.88 20.84 18.35
N PRO A 189 3.82 19.53 18.02
CA PRO A 189 2.71 18.98 17.26
C PRO A 189 1.41 19.20 18.02
N THR A 190 0.44 19.85 17.37
CA THR A 190 -0.90 20.05 17.93
C THR A 190 -1.64 18.71 17.99
N LYS A 191 -2.68 18.59 18.83
CA LYS A 191 -3.53 17.39 18.83
C LYS A 191 -4.51 17.47 17.66
N CYS A 192 -4.60 16.38 16.89
CA CYS A 192 -5.67 16.02 15.97
C CYS A 192 -6.41 17.18 15.25
N PRO A 193 -5.92 17.68 14.11
CA PRO A 193 -6.61 18.70 13.35
C PRO A 193 -7.55 18.01 12.33
N SER A 194 -8.37 18.78 11.60
CA SER A 194 -9.07 18.21 10.42
C SER A 194 -8.07 17.63 9.42
N VAL A 195 -8.50 16.71 8.55
CA VAL A 195 -7.63 16.11 7.51
C VAL A 195 -6.91 17.16 6.65
N GLU A 196 -7.60 18.22 6.24
CA GLU A 196 -7.03 19.31 5.43
C GLU A 196 -5.92 20.06 6.17
N HIS A 197 -6.15 20.40 7.44
CA HIS A 197 -5.14 21.02 8.30
C HIS A 197 -3.95 20.09 8.55
N HIS A 198 -4.17 18.79 8.75
CA HIS A 198 -3.08 17.80 8.87
C HIS A 198 -2.21 17.78 7.62
N ILE A 199 -2.83 17.77 6.44
CA ILE A 199 -2.12 17.81 5.16
C ILE A 199 -1.32 19.11 5.04
N ARG A 200 -1.92 20.27 5.35
CA ARG A 200 -1.23 21.56 5.32
C ARG A 200 -0.01 21.57 6.25
N ASP A 201 -0.13 21.03 7.45
CA ASP A 201 0.98 20.90 8.40
C ASP A 201 2.11 20.03 7.84
N VAL A 202 1.77 18.87 7.25
CA VAL A 202 2.75 17.98 6.63
C VAL A 202 3.51 18.70 5.51
N PHE A 203 2.83 19.42 4.62
CA PHE A 203 3.49 20.16 3.55
C PHE A 203 4.28 21.37 4.06
N THR A 204 3.85 21.99 5.16
CA THR A 204 4.61 23.06 5.86
C THR A 204 5.91 22.50 6.43
N ILE A 205 5.88 21.31 7.02
CA ILE A 205 7.08 20.60 7.51
C ILE A 205 7.99 20.21 6.34
N VAL A 206 7.45 19.63 5.27
CA VAL A 206 8.24 19.27 4.08
C VAL A 206 8.92 20.50 3.47
N ASN A 207 8.19 21.62 3.36
CA ASN A 207 8.75 22.90 2.91
C ASN A 207 9.89 23.38 3.83
N TYR A 208 9.72 23.26 5.15
CA TYR A 208 10.80 23.53 6.10
C TYR A 208 12.02 22.63 5.87
N LEU A 209 11.82 21.32 5.69
CA LEU A 209 12.93 20.37 5.48
C LEU A 209 13.73 20.70 4.22
N ILE A 210 13.07 21.03 3.11
CA ILE A 210 13.71 21.40 1.83
C ILE A 210 14.51 22.70 1.96
N THR A 211 13.93 23.69 2.65
CA THR A 211 14.52 25.04 2.75
C THR A 211 15.49 25.19 3.93
N SER A 212 15.54 24.21 4.84
CA SER A 212 16.41 24.22 6.01
C SER A 212 17.87 23.96 5.65
N SER A 213 18.74 24.90 6.03
CA SER A 213 20.19 24.67 6.07
C SER A 213 20.58 24.11 7.44
N PRO A 214 21.61 23.25 7.52
CA PRO A 214 22.17 22.87 8.80
C PRO A 214 22.55 24.13 9.58
N PRO A 215 22.30 24.20 10.89
CA PRO A 215 22.83 25.29 11.69
C PRO A 215 24.35 25.35 11.51
N THR A 216 24.93 26.55 11.47
CA THR A 216 26.39 26.78 11.41
C THR A 216 27.15 26.29 12.65
N SER A 217 26.46 25.66 13.60
CA SER A 217 27.05 25.08 14.80
C SER A 217 27.90 23.85 14.48
N GLN A 218 28.69 23.40 15.46
CA GLN A 218 29.59 22.23 15.40
C GLN A 218 28.88 20.87 15.13
N MET A 219 27.59 20.86 14.78
CA MET A 219 26.84 19.63 14.57
C MET A 219 27.10 19.06 13.18
N THR A 220 27.40 17.77 13.12
CA THR A 220 27.58 17.08 11.84
C THR A 220 26.26 17.05 11.06
N PRO A 221 26.30 17.06 9.71
CA PRO A 221 25.08 16.94 8.89
C PRO A 221 24.22 15.72 9.25
N LEU A 222 24.87 14.59 9.55
CA LEU A 222 24.19 13.36 10.00
C LEU A 222 23.49 13.53 11.36
N GLY A 223 24.13 14.22 12.31
CA GLY A 223 23.50 14.54 13.59
C GLY A 223 22.25 15.41 13.42
N TYR A 224 22.30 16.39 12.51
CA TYR A 224 21.14 17.23 12.21
C TYR A 224 19.99 16.43 11.57
N GLU A 225 20.29 15.56 10.61
CA GLU A 225 19.30 14.68 9.98
C GLU A 225 18.63 13.74 10.99
N SER A 226 19.41 13.20 11.94
CA SER A 226 18.87 12.37 13.03
C SER A 226 17.87 13.14 13.89
N ILE A 227 18.21 14.37 14.28
CA ILE A 227 17.30 15.21 15.09
C ILE A 227 16.02 15.53 14.34
N LEU A 228 16.11 15.92 13.06
CA LEU A 228 14.94 16.20 12.24
C LEU A 228 14.08 14.95 12.03
N THR A 229 14.70 13.78 11.89
CA THR A 229 14.00 12.49 11.79
C THR A 229 13.21 12.20 13.05
N SER A 230 13.83 12.33 14.23
CA SER A 230 13.15 12.16 15.52
C SER A 230 11.97 13.11 15.69
N LEU A 231 12.17 14.41 15.42
CA LEU A 231 11.11 15.40 15.54
C LEU A 231 9.94 15.11 14.57
N PHE A 232 10.25 14.72 13.33
CA PHE A 232 9.21 14.43 12.35
C PHE A 232 8.47 13.12 12.68
N PHE A 233 9.18 12.10 13.15
CA PHE A 233 8.56 10.88 13.67
C PHE A 233 7.62 11.19 14.84
N MET A 234 8.02 12.03 15.80
CA MET A 234 7.16 12.44 16.92
C MET A 234 5.91 13.19 16.46
N PHE A 235 6.04 14.10 15.48
CA PHE A 235 4.89 14.74 14.85
C PHE A 235 3.93 13.70 14.26
N ILE A 236 4.43 12.73 13.49
CA ILE A 236 3.60 11.69 12.88
C ILE A 236 2.95 10.82 13.96
N ALA A 237 3.73 10.29 14.90
CA ALA A 237 3.28 9.42 15.97
C ALA A 237 2.18 10.08 16.80
N LYS A 238 2.35 11.36 17.19
CA LYS A 238 1.31 12.10 17.95
C LYS A 238 0.00 12.25 17.17
N ARG A 239 0.05 12.35 15.84
CA ARG A 239 -1.16 12.47 15.00
C ARG A 239 -1.88 11.14 14.78
N CYS A 240 -1.20 9.99 14.89
CA CYS A 240 -1.79 8.66 14.61
C CYS A 240 -1.59 7.58 15.67
N TYR A 241 -1.22 7.92 16.90
CA TYR A 241 -0.98 6.93 17.95
C TYR A 241 -2.14 5.93 18.11
N LEU A 242 -3.41 6.37 18.03
CA LEU A 242 -4.57 5.46 18.07
C LEU A 242 -4.59 4.44 16.93
N LYS A 243 -4.23 4.85 15.70
CA LYS A 243 -4.14 3.93 14.57
C LYS A 243 -3.04 2.89 14.81
N PHE A 244 -1.96 3.24 15.51
CA PHE A 244 -0.89 2.28 15.80
C PHE A 244 -1.26 1.34 16.93
N LEU A 245 -1.81 1.87 18.03
CA LEU A 245 -2.34 1.05 19.12
C LEU A 245 -3.38 0.06 18.59
N ALA A 246 -4.29 0.50 17.72
CA ALA A 246 -5.25 -0.38 17.07
C ALA A 246 -4.58 -1.47 16.20
N ARG A 247 -3.47 -1.16 15.53
CA ARG A 247 -2.71 -2.15 14.72
C ARG A 247 -1.98 -3.17 15.60
N ILE A 248 -1.37 -2.73 16.70
CA ILE A 248 -0.70 -3.60 17.68
C ILE A 248 -1.74 -4.55 18.28
N ALA A 249 -2.84 -4.01 18.81
CA ALA A 249 -3.95 -4.80 19.34
C ALA A 249 -4.57 -5.76 18.31
N ASN A 250 -4.59 -5.38 17.03
CA ASN A 250 -5.07 -6.28 15.97
C ASN A 250 -4.12 -7.46 15.74
N GLY A 251 -2.81 -7.32 15.98
CA GLY A 251 -1.88 -8.45 15.91
C GLY A 251 -2.19 -9.49 16.96
N GLU A 252 -2.38 -9.05 18.20
CA GLU A 252 -2.77 -9.93 19.30
C GLU A 252 -4.07 -10.69 18.99
N ARG A 253 -5.06 -9.99 18.44
CA ARG A 253 -6.32 -10.62 18.03
C ARG A 253 -6.16 -11.61 16.88
N MET A 254 -5.33 -11.28 15.89
CA MET A 254 -5.16 -12.13 14.71
C MET A 254 -4.37 -13.40 15.01
N TRP A 255 -3.40 -13.36 15.93
CA TRP A 255 -2.50 -14.49 16.18
C TRP A 255 -2.57 -15.03 17.62
N SER A 256 -3.61 -14.68 18.39
CA SER A 256 -3.77 -14.95 19.84
C SER A 256 -2.75 -14.27 20.77
N ALA A 257 -1.60 -13.84 20.24
CA ALA A 257 -0.61 -12.98 20.88
C ALA A 257 0.10 -12.15 19.80
N HIS A 258 0.75 -11.05 20.20
CA HIS A 258 1.50 -10.24 19.24
C HIS A 258 2.61 -11.07 18.58
N PRO A 259 2.86 -10.94 17.26
CA PRO A 259 3.87 -11.73 16.55
C PRO A 259 5.28 -11.71 17.14
N THR A 260 5.76 -10.59 17.69
CA THR A 260 7.07 -10.56 18.38
C THR A 260 7.10 -11.46 19.61
N SER A 261 6.01 -11.49 20.38
CA SER A 261 5.85 -12.35 21.56
C SER A 261 5.82 -13.83 21.18
N LEU A 262 5.20 -14.19 20.04
CA LEU A 262 5.22 -15.55 19.51
C LEU A 262 6.63 -15.96 19.05
N ILE A 263 7.37 -15.07 18.37
CA ILE A 263 8.77 -15.30 18.00
C ILE A 263 9.61 -15.56 19.26
N ARG A 264 9.46 -14.73 20.30
CA ARG A 264 10.15 -14.93 21.58
C ARG A 264 9.79 -16.26 22.23
N ALA A 265 8.51 -16.55 22.40
CA ALA A 265 8.04 -17.78 23.04
C ALA A 265 8.56 -19.03 22.31
N TRP A 266 8.63 -18.98 20.97
CA TRP A 266 9.19 -20.05 20.15
C TRP A 266 10.65 -20.34 20.51
N TYR A 267 11.51 -19.31 20.51
CA TYR A 267 12.95 -19.46 20.78
C TYR A 267 13.30 -19.63 22.26
N ALA A 268 12.39 -19.25 23.17
CA ALA A 268 12.52 -19.46 24.61
C ALA A 268 12.07 -20.86 25.06
N SER A 269 11.32 -21.59 24.25
CA SER A 269 10.90 -22.95 24.61
C SER A 269 12.12 -23.87 24.77
N ASP A 270 12.15 -24.68 25.83
CA ASP A 270 13.24 -25.63 26.17
C ASP A 270 13.45 -26.76 25.13
N ASN A 271 12.86 -26.63 23.96
CA ASN A 271 13.00 -27.56 22.87
C ASN A 271 14.37 -27.37 22.20
N SER A 272 15.41 -27.86 22.88
CA SER A 272 16.81 -27.67 22.52
C SER A 272 17.12 -28.12 21.07
N ASP A 273 16.35 -29.06 20.53
CA ASP A 273 16.48 -29.54 19.15
C ASP A 273 16.10 -28.48 18.11
N ARG A 274 15.12 -27.60 18.42
CA ARG A 274 14.72 -26.49 17.54
C ARG A 274 15.81 -25.42 17.44
N ASN A 275 16.38 -25.05 18.59
CA ASN A 275 17.45 -24.06 18.61
C ASN A 275 18.73 -24.64 17.98
N ARG A 276 19.04 -25.93 18.20
CA ARG A 276 20.20 -26.60 17.61
C ARG A 276 20.14 -26.75 16.09
N SER A 277 18.93 -26.84 15.51
CA SER A 277 18.73 -26.92 14.06
C SER A 277 18.76 -25.56 13.36
N PHE A 278 18.81 -24.45 14.12
CA PHE A 278 18.89 -23.12 13.55
C PHE A 278 20.25 -22.90 12.86
N VAL A 279 20.23 -22.69 11.54
CA VAL A 279 21.44 -22.43 10.76
C VAL A 279 21.90 -20.99 11.01
N PRO A 280 23.15 -20.77 11.47
CA PRO A 280 23.65 -19.41 11.67
C PRO A 280 23.61 -18.58 10.39
N GLN A 281 23.10 -17.35 10.48
CA GLN A 281 23.01 -16.41 9.36
C GLN A 281 23.67 -15.08 9.72
N THR A 282 24.27 -14.43 8.73
CA THR A 282 24.92 -13.12 8.92
C THR A 282 23.95 -11.98 8.72
N LEU A 283 23.96 -11.02 9.64
CA LEU A 283 23.19 -9.79 9.59
C LEU A 283 24.15 -8.59 9.55
N LEU A 284 24.02 -7.72 8.55
CA LEU A 284 24.83 -6.50 8.44
C LEU A 284 24.06 -5.31 8.99
N LEU A 285 24.56 -4.68 10.05
CA LEU A 285 23.92 -3.53 10.68
C LEU A 285 24.85 -2.30 10.70
N PRO A 286 24.32 -1.07 10.74
CA PRO A 286 25.12 0.13 10.95
C PRO A 286 25.89 0.08 12.28
N ALA A 287 27.14 0.55 12.28
CA ALA A 287 27.98 0.59 13.48
C ALA A 287 27.38 1.47 14.60
N THR A 288 26.49 2.41 14.26
CA THR A 288 25.78 3.26 15.22
C THR A 288 24.88 2.47 16.18
N LEU A 289 24.52 1.23 15.86
CA LEU A 289 23.74 0.37 16.75
C LEU A 289 24.58 -0.43 17.75
N GLU A 290 25.92 -0.46 17.61
CA GLU A 290 26.77 -1.34 18.41
C GLU A 290 26.59 -1.10 19.91
N HIS A 291 26.59 0.16 20.33
CA HIS A 291 26.46 0.51 21.75
C HIS A 291 25.15 -0.01 22.35
N ALA A 292 24.03 0.26 21.67
CA ALA A 292 22.70 -0.16 22.12
C ALA A 292 22.56 -1.69 22.13
N LEU A 293 22.96 -2.37 21.03
CA LEU A 293 22.89 -3.82 20.91
C LEU A 293 23.77 -4.54 21.96
N ALA A 294 25.00 -4.08 22.17
CA ALA A 294 25.92 -4.69 23.12
C ALA A 294 25.51 -4.44 24.57
N ARG A 295 25.16 -3.19 24.91
CA ARG A 295 24.88 -2.79 26.30
C ARG A 295 23.50 -3.23 26.76
N THR A 296 22.47 -3.01 25.95
CA THR A 296 21.08 -3.22 26.34
C THR A 296 20.64 -4.66 26.11
N TYR A 297 21.06 -5.28 25.00
CA TYR A 297 20.58 -6.59 24.57
C TYR A 297 21.64 -7.69 24.61
N LYS A 298 22.89 -7.37 25.00
CA LYS A 298 24.02 -8.31 25.07
C LYS A 298 24.28 -9.02 23.73
N LEU A 299 24.09 -8.28 22.63
CA LEU A 299 24.33 -8.70 21.25
C LEU A 299 25.60 -8.03 20.74
N SER A 300 26.66 -8.82 20.55
CA SER A 300 27.97 -8.32 20.11
C SER A 300 28.21 -8.63 18.63
N PRO A 301 28.93 -7.76 17.89
CA PRO A 301 29.32 -8.06 16.53
C PRO A 301 30.32 -9.22 16.47
N ALA A 302 30.32 -9.97 15.37
CA ALA A 302 31.26 -11.03 15.08
C ALA A 302 32.63 -10.45 14.69
N ARG A 303 33.47 -10.17 15.70
CA ARG A 303 34.77 -9.48 15.53
C ARG A 303 35.77 -10.22 14.65
N ASN A 304 35.60 -11.54 14.51
CA ASN A 304 36.41 -12.38 13.62
C ASN A 304 36.01 -12.27 12.14
N ILE A 305 34.89 -11.62 11.82
CA ILE A 305 34.43 -11.43 10.44
C ILE A 305 34.72 -9.98 10.04
N ARG A 306 35.62 -9.80 9.07
CA ARG A 306 35.95 -8.46 8.55
C ARG A 306 34.69 -7.82 7.95
N PRO A 307 34.31 -6.60 8.37
CA PRO A 307 33.13 -5.95 7.85
C PRO A 307 33.32 -5.58 6.38
N PRO A 308 32.24 -5.59 5.57
CA PRO A 308 32.31 -5.28 4.15
C PRO A 308 32.59 -3.79 3.87
N SER A 309 32.33 -2.89 4.83
CA SER A 309 32.58 -1.45 4.70
C SER A 309 32.80 -0.78 6.06
N SER A 310 33.42 0.40 6.06
CA SER A 310 33.86 1.15 7.25
C SER A 310 32.75 1.71 8.15
N GLY A 311 31.48 1.41 7.88
CA GLY A 311 30.34 1.90 8.68
C GLY A 311 29.33 0.82 9.06
N ARG A 312 29.63 -0.46 8.77
CA ARG A 312 28.75 -1.59 9.06
C ARG A 312 29.48 -2.65 9.87
N LEU A 313 28.74 -3.33 10.72
CA LEU A 313 29.23 -4.43 11.54
C LEU A 313 28.45 -5.70 11.16
N THR A 314 29.17 -6.82 11.16
CA THR A 314 28.58 -8.13 10.92
C THR A 314 28.16 -8.73 12.26
N TYR A 315 26.91 -9.13 12.37
CA TYR A 315 26.37 -9.91 13.47
C TYR A 315 26.09 -11.33 12.99
N LEU A 316 26.42 -12.32 13.82
CA LEU A 316 26.01 -13.70 13.57
C LEU A 316 24.73 -13.96 14.37
N VAL A 317 23.64 -14.31 13.69
CA VAL A 317 22.40 -14.76 14.33
C VAL A 317 22.44 -16.28 14.32
N GLY A 318 22.59 -16.90 15.49
CA GLY A 318 22.78 -18.34 15.64
C GLY A 318 22.05 -18.91 16.85
N PRO A 319 22.09 -20.25 17.03
CA PRO A 319 21.47 -20.94 18.17
C PRO A 319 21.78 -20.31 19.53
N GLU A 320 22.98 -19.77 19.71
CA GLU A 320 23.50 -19.19 20.95
C GLU A 320 22.92 -17.82 21.31
N ASN A 321 22.30 -17.12 20.35
CA ASN A 321 21.82 -15.76 20.57
C ASN A 321 20.46 -15.43 19.92
N VAL A 322 19.84 -16.36 19.18
CA VAL A 322 18.54 -16.15 18.52
C VAL A 322 17.43 -15.73 19.50
N SER A 323 17.45 -16.27 20.73
CA SER A 323 16.53 -15.87 21.79
C SER A 323 16.73 -14.41 22.25
N LYS A 324 17.98 -13.91 22.26
CA LYS A 324 18.29 -12.51 22.58
C LYS A 324 17.82 -11.56 21.48
N TRP A 325 17.92 -11.97 20.22
CA TRP A 325 17.34 -11.21 19.10
C TRP A 325 15.82 -11.14 19.20
N ALA A 326 15.15 -12.25 19.53
CA ALA A 326 13.72 -12.28 19.75
C ALA A 326 13.28 -11.42 20.96
N GLU A 327 14.03 -11.47 22.06
CA GLU A 327 13.80 -10.61 23.24
C GLU A 327 13.95 -9.12 22.91
N MET A 328 14.97 -8.75 22.12
CA MET A 328 15.15 -7.38 21.65
C MET A 328 13.93 -6.89 20.85
N LEU A 329 13.36 -7.72 19.97
CA LEU A 329 12.15 -7.34 19.22
C LEU A 329 10.94 -7.10 20.12
N VAL A 330 10.75 -7.91 21.17
CA VAL A 330 9.67 -7.73 22.14
C VAL A 330 9.87 -6.43 22.91
N ARG A 331 11.04 -6.24 23.50
CA ARG A 331 11.34 -5.03 24.29
C ARG A 331 11.24 -3.75 23.46
N CYS A 332 11.74 -3.74 22.23
CA CYS A 332 11.61 -2.56 21.37
C CYS A 332 10.15 -2.29 20.99
N GLN A 333 9.33 -3.33 20.80
CA GLN A 333 7.91 -3.12 20.59
C GLN A 333 7.28 -2.51 21.85
N GLU A 334 7.56 -3.05 23.04
CA GLU A 334 6.96 -2.61 24.30
C GLU A 334 7.30 -1.15 24.60
N GLU A 335 8.55 -0.73 24.36
CA GLU A 335 8.99 0.66 24.50
C GLU A 335 8.31 1.58 23.47
N LEU A 336 8.10 1.12 22.23
CA LEU A 336 7.33 1.86 21.23
C LEU A 336 5.85 1.99 21.64
N GLU A 337 5.25 0.94 22.18
CA GLU A 337 3.87 0.96 22.67
C GLU A 337 3.71 1.89 23.88
N ALA A 338 4.66 1.86 24.82
CA ALA A 338 4.70 2.78 25.94
C ALA A 338 4.73 4.24 25.47
N LEU A 339 5.59 4.56 24.48
CA LEU A 339 5.59 5.89 23.85
C LEU A 339 4.21 6.26 23.26
N LEU A 340 3.58 5.34 22.54
CA LEU A 340 2.27 5.57 21.91
C LEU A 340 1.14 5.79 22.93
N LEU A 341 1.20 5.11 24.07
CA LEU A 341 0.28 5.31 25.18
C LEU A 341 0.49 6.69 25.83
N SER A 342 1.75 7.07 26.09
CA SER A 342 2.11 8.38 26.67
C SER A 342 1.79 9.56 25.76
N LEU A 343 1.70 9.38 24.44
CA LEU A 343 1.31 10.46 23.50
C LEU A 343 -0.11 11.02 23.72
N GLN A 344 -0.91 10.38 24.57
CA GLN A 344 -2.21 10.91 25.02
C GLN A 344 -2.05 12.08 25.99
N GLU A 345 -0.97 12.08 26.77
CA GLU A 345 -0.67 13.06 27.80
C GLU A 345 -0.12 14.36 27.19
N GLU A 346 -0.10 15.44 27.97
CA GLU A 346 0.48 16.72 27.51
C GLU A 346 1.99 16.74 27.71
N ASP A 347 2.45 16.20 28.85
CA ASP A 347 3.85 16.11 29.23
C ASP A 347 4.31 14.66 29.19
N ILE A 348 5.16 14.34 28.20
CA ILE A 348 5.73 13.00 28.03
C ILE A 348 7.12 13.01 28.70
N PRO A 349 7.41 12.08 29.61
CA PRO A 349 8.75 11.98 30.19
C PRO A 349 9.81 11.76 29.10
N ASP A 350 10.90 12.54 29.14
CA ASP A 350 11.99 12.45 28.15
C ASP A 350 12.51 11.01 27.99
N VAL A 351 12.62 10.27 29.09
CA VAL A 351 13.06 8.87 29.10
C VAL A 351 12.17 7.96 28.25
N VAL A 352 10.85 8.17 28.27
CA VAL A 352 9.90 7.38 27.47
C VAL A 352 9.99 7.79 26.00
N MET A 353 10.13 9.08 25.74
CA MET A 353 10.31 9.60 24.38
C MET A 353 11.59 9.06 23.73
N ASP A 354 12.71 9.14 24.43
CA ASP A 354 14.01 8.68 23.93
C ASP A 354 14.01 7.16 23.69
N ALA A 355 13.49 6.38 24.65
CA ALA A 355 13.41 4.92 24.53
C ALA A 355 12.52 4.50 23.34
N GLY A 356 11.32 5.09 23.20
CA GLY A 356 10.42 4.76 22.09
C GLY A 356 10.98 5.17 20.72
N GLN A 357 11.71 6.28 20.63
CA GLN A 357 12.40 6.69 19.40
C GLN A 357 13.56 5.76 19.05
N GLU A 358 14.41 5.43 20.02
CA GLU A 358 15.51 4.49 19.84
C GLU A 358 15.00 3.12 19.39
N SER A 359 13.90 2.66 19.99
CA SER A 359 13.26 1.40 19.63
C SER A 359 12.60 1.42 18.24
N ALA A 360 11.96 2.52 17.84
CA ALA A 360 11.47 2.68 16.46
C ALA A 360 12.63 2.64 15.44
N PHE A 361 13.74 3.32 15.74
CA PHE A 361 14.95 3.31 14.91
C PHE A 361 15.57 1.91 14.83
N MET A 362 15.67 1.21 15.95
CA MET A 362 16.24 -0.13 16.01
C MET A 362 15.41 -1.11 15.20
N LEU A 363 14.09 -1.14 15.40
CA LEU A 363 13.17 -2.01 14.67
C LEU A 363 13.20 -1.73 13.16
N ASP A 364 13.10 -0.47 12.71
CA ASP A 364 13.24 -0.13 11.28
C ASP A 364 14.57 -0.66 10.75
N THR A 365 15.68 -0.36 11.44
CA THR A 365 17.02 -0.74 10.96
C THR A 365 17.18 -2.26 10.84
N VAL A 366 16.80 -3.05 11.84
CA VAL A 366 16.96 -4.51 11.78
C VAL A 366 15.99 -5.15 10.76
N PHE A 367 14.79 -4.60 10.58
CA PHE A 367 13.82 -5.08 9.59
C PHE A 367 14.25 -4.79 8.15
N GLN A 368 14.90 -3.65 7.89
CA GLN A 368 15.44 -3.32 6.58
C GLN A 368 16.67 -4.18 6.22
N ASN A 369 17.36 -4.74 7.22
CA ASN A 369 18.55 -5.56 7.01
C ASN A 369 18.28 -7.08 7.07
N GLY A 370 17.01 -7.50 7.12
CA GLY A 370 16.64 -8.90 6.92
C GLY A 370 16.50 -9.74 8.19
N LEU A 371 16.45 -9.14 9.39
CA LEU A 371 16.36 -9.91 10.64
C LEU A 371 15.09 -10.78 10.69
N LEU A 372 13.95 -10.30 10.18
CA LEU A 372 12.70 -11.08 10.22
C LEU A 372 12.76 -12.31 9.31
N GLU A 373 13.40 -12.19 8.16
CA GLU A 373 13.63 -13.28 7.22
C GLU A 373 14.53 -14.36 7.85
N ILE A 374 15.48 -13.96 8.70
CA ILE A 374 16.33 -14.87 9.49
C ILE A 374 15.53 -15.56 10.61
N LEU A 375 14.71 -14.80 11.36
CA LEU A 375 14.00 -15.32 12.54
C LEU A 375 12.74 -16.14 12.19
N LEU A 376 12.10 -15.91 11.06
CA LEU A 376 10.85 -16.59 10.67
C LEU A 376 11.11 -17.87 9.87
N THR A 377 11.52 -18.94 10.55
CA THR A 377 11.64 -20.28 9.94
C THR A 377 10.28 -20.80 9.47
N ASP A 378 10.28 -21.80 8.59
CA ASP A 378 9.02 -22.36 8.06
C ASP A 378 8.16 -22.99 9.15
N GLU A 379 8.78 -23.62 10.16
CA GLU A 379 8.11 -24.21 11.31
C GLU A 379 7.45 -23.14 12.19
N LEU A 380 8.15 -22.03 12.45
CA LEU A 380 7.59 -20.92 13.21
C LEU A 380 6.44 -20.26 12.44
N VAL A 381 6.58 -20.06 11.13
CA VAL A 381 5.50 -19.52 10.28
C VAL A 381 4.29 -20.44 10.29
N ALA A 382 4.47 -21.76 10.24
CA ALA A 382 3.38 -22.73 10.35
C ALA A 382 2.71 -22.69 11.72
N HIS A 383 3.50 -22.57 12.81
CA HIS A 383 2.98 -22.43 14.16
C HIS A 383 2.12 -21.16 14.31
N MET A 384 2.62 -20.01 13.85
CA MET A 384 1.86 -18.75 13.88
C MET A 384 0.58 -18.84 13.05
N GLN A 385 0.61 -19.54 11.91
CA GLN A 385 -0.60 -19.79 11.12
C GLN A 385 -1.64 -20.61 11.90
N THR A 386 -1.21 -21.65 12.63
CA THR A 386 -2.11 -22.42 13.52
C THR A 386 -2.70 -21.54 14.61
N CYS A 387 -1.90 -20.66 15.22
CA CYS A 387 -2.39 -19.69 16.20
C CYS A 387 -3.44 -18.75 15.59
N ALA A 388 -3.22 -18.27 14.36
CA ALA A 388 -4.17 -17.40 13.68
C ALA A 388 -5.50 -18.09 13.36
N GLU A 389 -5.43 -19.33 12.88
CA GLU A 389 -6.62 -20.14 12.63
C GLU A 389 -7.38 -20.44 13.93
N SER A 390 -6.67 -20.65 15.03
CA SER A 390 -7.29 -20.82 16.35
C SER A 390 -8.00 -19.55 16.80
N ALA A 391 -7.32 -18.41 16.76
CA ALA A 391 -7.90 -17.12 17.13
C ALA A 391 -9.14 -16.79 16.28
N LEU A 392 -9.11 -17.11 14.98
CA LEU A 392 -10.26 -16.94 14.09
C LEU A 392 -11.45 -17.86 14.45
N ARG A 393 -11.19 -19.10 14.89
CA ARG A 393 -12.24 -20.01 15.39
C ARG A 393 -12.86 -19.49 16.68
N ASP A 394 -12.06 -18.92 17.57
CA ASP A 394 -12.51 -18.38 18.86
C ASP A 394 -13.26 -17.05 18.69
N ALA A 395 -12.89 -16.24 17.70
CA ALA A 395 -13.50 -14.95 17.39
C ALA A 395 -14.90 -15.03 16.76
N ARG A 396 -15.60 -16.18 16.75
CA ARG A 396 -16.95 -16.40 16.18
C ARG A 396 -18.10 -15.55 16.79
N ARG A 397 -17.81 -14.51 17.57
CA ARG A 397 -18.75 -13.41 17.85
C ARG A 397 -18.57 -12.30 16.81
N PRO A 398 -19.63 -11.80 16.15
CA PRO A 398 -19.50 -10.83 15.05
C PRO A 398 -18.93 -9.52 15.60
N MET A 399 -17.63 -9.29 15.42
CA MET A 399 -16.95 -8.07 15.87
C MET A 399 -17.25 -6.90 14.93
N LEU A 400 -17.68 -5.81 15.54
CA LEU A 400 -18.21 -4.58 14.94
C LEU A 400 -17.16 -3.62 14.34
N ASN A 401 -15.90 -4.03 14.14
CA ASN A 401 -14.87 -3.15 13.58
C ASN A 401 -14.23 -3.76 12.32
N SER A 402 -14.94 -3.65 11.19
CA SER A 402 -14.54 -4.22 9.89
C SER A 402 -13.24 -3.63 9.31
N TYR A 403 -12.82 -2.43 9.71
CA TYR A 403 -11.78 -1.71 8.97
C TYR A 403 -10.33 -2.08 9.32
N VAL A 404 -10.06 -2.40 10.59
CA VAL A 404 -8.69 -2.79 11.02
C VAL A 404 -8.33 -4.19 10.49
N LEU A 405 -9.33 -5.06 10.34
CA LEU A 405 -9.16 -6.41 9.80
C LEU A 405 -8.80 -6.40 8.30
N VAL A 406 -9.41 -5.52 7.49
CA VAL A 406 -9.16 -5.49 6.03
C VAL A 406 -7.72 -5.12 5.69
N SER A 407 -7.05 -4.30 6.51
CA SER A 407 -5.67 -3.86 6.21
C SER A 407 -4.63 -4.96 6.45
N ASN A 408 -4.98 -5.98 7.25
CA ASN A 408 -4.08 -7.06 7.63
C ASN A 408 -4.53 -8.41 7.06
N GLU A 409 -5.41 -8.43 6.06
CA GLU A 409 -5.76 -9.68 5.39
C GLU A 409 -4.54 -10.20 4.60
N LYS A 410 -4.32 -11.51 4.64
CA LYS A 410 -3.32 -12.19 3.80
C LYS A 410 -3.68 -12.01 2.33
N LEU A 411 -2.74 -11.52 1.53
CA LEU A 411 -2.96 -11.34 0.09
C LEU A 411 -2.96 -12.70 -0.62
N PRO A 412 -3.65 -12.85 -1.77
CA PRO A 412 -3.72 -14.14 -2.47
C PRO A 412 -2.35 -14.69 -2.89
N SER A 413 -1.44 -13.80 -3.31
CA SER A 413 -0.09 -14.13 -3.74
C SER A 413 0.96 -14.08 -2.62
N GLU A 414 0.56 -13.63 -1.43
CA GLU A 414 1.48 -13.44 -0.30
C GLU A 414 1.60 -14.74 0.49
N SER A 415 2.83 -15.20 0.71
CA SER A 415 3.10 -16.31 1.64
C SER A 415 2.77 -15.91 3.09
N ASN A 416 2.52 -16.88 3.97
CA ASN A 416 2.31 -16.60 5.40
C ASN A 416 3.49 -15.82 6.00
N ARG A 417 4.72 -16.17 5.59
CA ARG A 417 5.95 -15.46 6.01
C ARG A 417 5.90 -13.99 5.62
N GLN A 418 5.61 -13.68 4.36
CA GLN A 418 5.52 -12.30 3.88
C GLN A 418 4.42 -11.50 4.59
N HIS A 419 3.28 -12.15 4.87
CA HIS A 419 2.18 -11.52 5.61
C HIS A 419 2.60 -11.12 7.02
N ILE A 420 3.30 -12.00 7.76
CA ILE A 420 3.84 -11.70 9.09
C ILE A 420 4.88 -10.59 9.02
N ILE A 421 5.82 -10.64 8.06
CA ILE A 421 6.84 -9.60 7.86
C ILE A 421 6.20 -8.24 7.57
N ARG A 422 5.22 -8.20 6.66
CA ARG A 422 4.49 -6.97 6.32
C ARG A 422 3.77 -6.41 7.54
N TYR A 423 3.14 -7.27 8.33
CA TYR A 423 2.51 -6.85 9.58
C TYR A 423 3.53 -6.24 10.55
N LEU A 424 4.64 -6.93 10.83
CA LEU A 424 5.68 -6.47 11.75
C LEU A 424 6.36 -5.18 11.30
N LYS A 425 6.52 -4.97 9.99
CA LYS A 425 7.04 -3.71 9.43
C LYS A 425 6.05 -2.55 9.56
N THR A 426 4.75 -2.81 9.67
CA THR A 426 3.72 -1.75 9.62
C THR A 426 3.82 -0.73 10.76
N PRO A 427 4.03 -1.12 12.04
CA PRO A 427 4.22 -0.17 13.14
C PRO A 427 5.41 0.79 12.98
N VAL A 428 6.45 0.41 12.21
CA VAL A 428 7.67 1.20 12.05
C VAL A 428 7.73 2.04 10.76
N ILE A 429 6.78 1.85 9.84
CA ILE A 429 6.62 2.70 8.64
C ILE A 429 6.68 4.21 8.94
N PRO A 430 6.08 4.75 10.01
CA PRO A 430 6.12 6.18 10.33
C PRO A 430 7.54 6.70 10.54
N PHE A 431 8.37 5.93 11.26
CA PHE A 431 9.78 6.26 11.46
C PHE A 431 10.54 6.15 10.14
N ALA A 432 10.30 5.07 9.37
CA ALA A 432 10.89 4.89 8.05
C ALA A 432 10.54 6.05 7.09
N ALA A 433 9.29 6.52 7.13
CA ALA A 433 8.78 7.63 6.33
C ALA A 433 9.44 8.96 6.73
N ALA A 434 9.55 9.23 8.02
CA ALA A 434 10.25 10.40 8.54
C ALA A 434 11.72 10.39 8.10
N ARG A 435 12.43 9.29 8.33
CA ARG A 435 13.84 9.10 7.97
C ARG A 435 14.06 9.29 6.47
N PHE A 436 13.22 8.65 5.66
CA PHE A 436 13.28 8.75 4.21
C PHE A 436 13.08 10.20 3.76
N LEU A 437 11.98 10.86 4.16
CA LEU A 437 11.66 12.20 3.69
C LEU A 437 12.64 13.27 4.19
N VAL A 438 13.15 13.16 5.42
CA VAL A 438 14.20 14.07 5.92
C VAL A 438 15.45 13.94 5.06
N SER A 439 15.99 12.72 4.89
CA SER A 439 17.18 12.50 4.05
C SER A 439 16.94 12.92 2.59
N TYR A 440 15.76 12.64 2.06
CA TYR A 440 15.39 12.95 0.70
C TYR A 440 15.27 14.47 0.46
N CYS A 441 14.54 15.19 1.31
CA CYS A 441 14.41 16.65 1.22
C CYS A 441 15.76 17.36 1.39
N ARG A 442 16.63 16.84 2.26
CA ARG A 442 17.99 17.36 2.48
C ARG A 442 18.89 17.19 1.26
N LYS A 443 18.74 16.10 0.51
CA LYS A 443 19.44 15.89 -0.78
C LYS A 443 18.92 16.81 -1.88
N LEU A 444 17.64 17.20 -1.82
CA LEU A 444 17.04 18.16 -2.74
C LEU A 444 17.39 19.62 -2.41
N ALA A 445 17.78 19.92 -1.17
CA ALA A 445 18.17 21.27 -0.76
C ALA A 445 19.38 21.73 -1.60
N PRO A 446 19.21 22.65 -2.57
CA PRO A 446 20.31 23.05 -3.44
C PRO A 446 21.27 23.98 -2.68
N PRO A 447 22.50 24.15 -3.18
CA PRO A 447 23.37 25.26 -2.75
C PRO A 447 22.80 26.63 -3.18
N THR A 448 21.84 26.66 -4.11
CA THR A 448 21.19 27.86 -4.66
C THR A 448 19.71 27.95 -4.26
N PRO A 449 19.15 29.17 -4.15
CA PRO A 449 17.89 29.38 -3.45
C PRO A 449 16.69 29.08 -4.37
N ARG A 450 15.74 28.28 -3.82
CA ARG A 450 14.30 28.17 -4.18
C ARG A 450 13.89 26.96 -5.02
N VAL A 451 13.99 25.76 -4.44
CA VAL A 451 13.04 24.70 -4.82
C VAL A 451 11.66 25.12 -4.31
N SER A 452 10.69 25.32 -5.21
CA SER A 452 9.30 25.63 -4.84
C SER A 452 8.52 24.36 -4.54
N LEU A 453 7.76 24.32 -3.45
CA LEU A 453 6.83 23.22 -3.15
C LEU A 453 5.40 23.66 -3.47
N ASN A 454 4.82 23.07 -4.51
CA ASN A 454 3.44 23.28 -4.92
C ASN A 454 2.64 22.01 -4.63
N ALA A 455 1.55 22.12 -3.87
CA ALA A 455 0.73 20.98 -3.53
C ALA A 455 -0.73 21.30 -3.80
N PHE A 456 -1.47 20.36 -4.38
CA PHE A 456 -2.86 20.56 -4.75
C PHE A 456 -3.73 19.53 -4.08
N MET A 457 -4.77 19.96 -3.38
CA MET A 457 -5.85 19.08 -2.96
C MET A 457 -6.85 18.94 -4.11
N VAL A 458 -7.18 17.70 -4.45
CA VAL A 458 -8.14 17.37 -5.49
C VAL A 458 -9.31 16.64 -4.84
N HIS A 459 -10.45 17.31 -4.84
CA HIS A 459 -11.73 16.70 -4.48
C HIS A 459 -12.41 16.23 -5.76
N SER A 460 -12.90 15.00 -5.74
CA SER A 460 -13.64 14.43 -6.87
C SER A 460 -15.04 14.02 -6.44
N THR A 461 -16.01 14.19 -7.33
CA THR A 461 -17.33 13.58 -7.22
C THR A 461 -17.60 12.75 -8.47
N SER A 462 -18.44 11.73 -8.34
CA SER A 462 -18.79 10.86 -9.47
C SER A 462 -20.18 11.19 -9.96
N SER A 463 -20.33 11.41 -11.26
CA SER A 463 -21.65 11.44 -11.89
C SER A 463 -22.30 10.04 -12.03
N THR A 464 -21.62 8.96 -11.61
CA THR A 464 -22.16 7.60 -11.69
C THR A 464 -23.47 7.49 -10.91
N PRO A 465 -24.58 7.10 -11.57
CA PRO A 465 -25.86 6.97 -10.89
C PRO A 465 -25.81 5.85 -9.84
N PRO A 466 -26.60 5.94 -8.76
CA PRO A 466 -26.67 4.86 -7.78
C PRO A 466 -27.18 3.57 -8.43
N VAL A 467 -26.64 2.44 -7.97
CA VAL A 467 -27.14 1.10 -8.30
C VAL A 467 -28.44 0.90 -7.53
N SER A 468 -29.54 0.66 -8.24
CA SER A 468 -30.86 0.38 -7.64
C SER A 468 -31.16 -1.12 -7.61
N GLN A 469 -32.15 -1.54 -6.82
CA GLN A 469 -32.61 -2.94 -6.84
C GLN A 469 -33.20 -3.31 -8.21
N GLU A 470 -33.87 -2.37 -8.88
CA GLU A 470 -34.39 -2.56 -10.23
C GLU A 470 -33.26 -2.87 -11.21
N HIS A 471 -32.15 -2.14 -11.15
CA HIS A 471 -30.98 -2.40 -11.99
C HIS A 471 -30.40 -3.80 -11.74
N VAL A 472 -30.32 -4.24 -10.47
CA VAL A 472 -29.89 -5.62 -10.16
C VAL A 472 -30.83 -6.65 -10.76
N ASN A 473 -32.14 -6.44 -10.66
CA ASN A 473 -33.13 -7.37 -11.22
C ASN A 473 -33.01 -7.43 -12.76
N THR A 474 -32.87 -6.29 -13.42
CA THR A 474 -32.66 -6.20 -14.86
C THR A 474 -31.37 -6.91 -15.29
N PHE A 475 -30.25 -6.61 -14.61
CA PHE A 475 -28.97 -7.27 -14.86
C PHE A 475 -29.08 -8.78 -14.68
N LYS A 476 -29.74 -9.25 -13.61
CA LYS A 476 -29.97 -10.68 -13.34
C LYS A 476 -30.73 -11.36 -14.49
N CYS A 477 -31.85 -10.79 -14.92
CA CYS A 477 -32.65 -11.36 -16.01
C CYS A 477 -31.82 -11.45 -17.30
N GLN A 478 -31.16 -10.36 -17.68
CA GLN A 478 -30.28 -10.33 -18.86
C GLN A 478 -29.15 -11.35 -18.75
N PHE A 479 -28.50 -11.46 -17.57
CA PHE A 479 -27.41 -12.40 -17.32
C PHE A 479 -27.85 -13.85 -17.50
N LEU A 480 -29.00 -14.23 -16.96
CA LEU A 480 -29.54 -15.59 -17.06
C LEU A 480 -30.16 -15.92 -18.42
N GLU A 481 -30.49 -14.91 -19.22
CA GLU A 481 -30.96 -15.07 -20.60
C GLU A 481 -29.79 -15.20 -21.59
N HIS A 482 -28.75 -14.39 -21.42
CA HIS A 482 -27.60 -14.35 -22.32
C HIS A 482 -26.65 -15.54 -22.13
N PHE A 483 -26.35 -15.90 -20.88
CA PHE A 483 -25.45 -17.00 -20.59
C PHE A 483 -26.23 -18.29 -20.37
N THR A 484 -25.87 -19.33 -21.11
CA THR A 484 -26.48 -20.65 -20.94
C THR A 484 -25.83 -21.38 -19.75
N PHE A 485 -26.66 -21.77 -18.79
CA PHE A 485 -26.27 -22.59 -17.65
C PHE A 485 -27.08 -23.89 -17.63
N PRO A 486 -26.53 -24.99 -17.10
CA PRO A 486 -27.34 -26.13 -16.66
C PRO A 486 -28.50 -25.68 -15.78
N LYS A 487 -29.67 -26.33 -15.89
CA LYS A 487 -30.90 -25.88 -15.23
C LYS A 487 -30.73 -25.75 -13.71
N ASP A 488 -30.10 -26.74 -13.10
CA ASP A 488 -29.73 -26.76 -11.68
C ASP A 488 -28.82 -25.60 -11.29
N HIS A 489 -27.78 -25.30 -12.09
CA HIS A 489 -26.93 -24.13 -11.85
C HIS A 489 -27.70 -22.82 -12.01
N ARG A 490 -28.56 -22.72 -13.03
CA ARG A 490 -29.38 -21.53 -13.31
C ARG A 490 -30.27 -21.19 -12.12
N ASP A 491 -30.96 -22.19 -11.55
CA ASP A 491 -31.85 -22.01 -10.40
C ASP A 491 -31.07 -21.57 -9.15
N VAL A 492 -29.86 -22.11 -8.92
CA VAL A 492 -28.97 -21.70 -7.82
C VAL A 492 -28.52 -20.25 -8.00
N ILE A 493 -28.09 -19.87 -9.21
CA ILE A 493 -27.63 -18.51 -9.52
C ILE A 493 -28.80 -17.51 -9.39
N ASP A 494 -29.97 -17.82 -9.94
CA ASP A 494 -31.16 -16.97 -9.84
C ASP A 494 -31.55 -16.72 -8.38
N LYS A 495 -31.57 -17.78 -7.57
CA LYS A 495 -31.86 -17.68 -6.14
C LYS A 495 -30.82 -16.83 -5.41
N ALA A 496 -29.53 -17.02 -5.69
CA ALA A 496 -28.45 -16.26 -5.08
C ALA A 496 -28.59 -14.76 -5.42
N LEU A 497 -28.78 -14.42 -6.69
CA LEU A 497 -28.93 -13.03 -7.13
C LEU A 497 -30.23 -12.39 -6.63
N SER A 498 -31.32 -13.14 -6.56
CA SER A 498 -32.60 -12.66 -6.02
C SER A 498 -32.56 -12.39 -4.51
N SER A 499 -31.67 -13.07 -3.78
CA SER A 499 -31.48 -12.82 -2.34
C SER A 499 -30.71 -11.53 -2.04
N PHE A 500 -30.07 -10.96 -3.07
CA PHE A 500 -29.19 -9.82 -2.93
C PHE A 500 -30.00 -8.52 -2.79
N ARG A 501 -29.87 -7.86 -1.64
CA ARG A 501 -30.46 -6.55 -1.37
C ARG A 501 -29.43 -5.46 -1.58
N VAL A 502 -29.72 -4.52 -2.47
CA VAL A 502 -28.78 -3.44 -2.78
C VAL A 502 -28.67 -2.46 -1.62
N ARG A 503 -27.45 -2.31 -1.11
CA ARG A 503 -27.01 -1.22 -0.25
C ARG A 503 -25.65 -0.78 -0.77
N TYR A 504 -25.66 -0.23 -1.99
CA TYR A 504 -24.43 0.13 -2.66
C TYR A 504 -23.66 1.18 -1.87
N ASN A 505 -22.47 0.81 -1.42
CA ASN A 505 -21.54 1.62 -0.65
C ASN A 505 -20.19 1.71 -1.37
N GLY A 506 -20.22 1.66 -2.70
CA GLY A 506 -19.01 1.84 -3.50
C GLY A 506 -18.41 3.22 -3.32
N THR A 507 -17.12 3.31 -3.55
CA THR A 507 -16.36 4.53 -3.32
C THR A 507 -15.53 4.90 -4.54
N LEU A 508 -15.27 6.19 -4.69
CA LEU A 508 -14.31 6.68 -5.69
C LEU A 508 -12.90 6.52 -5.14
N HIS A 509 -12.20 5.50 -5.59
CA HIS A 509 -10.81 5.29 -5.16
C HIS A 509 -9.92 6.44 -5.63
N ALA A 510 -9.12 6.98 -4.72
CA ALA A 510 -8.27 8.12 -4.98
C ALA A 510 -7.25 7.86 -6.10
N GLU A 511 -6.73 6.63 -6.19
CA GLU A 511 -5.81 6.20 -7.25
C GLU A 511 -6.46 6.26 -8.64
N ALA A 512 -7.71 5.83 -8.76
CA ALA A 512 -8.44 5.87 -10.03
C ALA A 512 -8.73 7.30 -10.48
N VAL A 513 -9.07 8.17 -9.54
CA VAL A 513 -9.28 9.60 -9.80
C VAL A 513 -7.99 10.27 -10.31
N ILE A 514 -6.82 9.91 -9.75
CA ILE A 514 -5.51 10.38 -10.27
C ILE A 514 -5.32 9.95 -11.73
N MET A 515 -5.64 8.69 -12.06
CA MET A 515 -5.50 8.18 -13.43
C MET A 515 -6.40 8.92 -14.42
N ALA A 516 -7.66 9.15 -14.04
CA ALA A 516 -8.61 9.88 -14.86
C ALA A 516 -8.18 11.34 -15.06
N LEU A 517 -7.70 12.01 -14.00
CA LEU A 517 -7.18 13.36 -14.07
C LEU A 517 -5.94 13.45 -14.97
N ALA A 518 -5.00 12.51 -14.85
CA ALA A 518 -3.82 12.44 -15.70
C ALA A 518 -4.17 12.29 -17.19
N TYR A 519 -5.16 11.45 -17.49
CA TYR A 519 -5.65 11.28 -18.86
C TYR A 519 -6.33 12.55 -19.39
N ALA A 520 -7.21 13.16 -18.58
CA ALA A 520 -7.87 14.41 -18.93
C ALA A 520 -6.85 15.51 -19.27
N VAL A 521 -5.82 15.67 -18.45
CA VAL A 521 -4.75 16.66 -18.65
C VAL A 521 -3.92 16.38 -19.91
N ARG A 522 -3.59 15.12 -20.22
CA ARG A 522 -2.72 14.78 -21.36
C ARG A 522 -3.41 14.75 -22.71
N VAL A 523 -4.67 14.34 -22.75
CA VAL A 523 -5.37 14.06 -24.01
C VAL A 523 -6.17 15.25 -24.53
N HIS A 524 -6.58 16.16 -23.65
CA HIS A 524 -7.35 17.36 -24.00
C HIS A 524 -6.57 18.62 -24.45
N PRO A 525 -5.23 18.77 -24.39
CA PRO A 525 -4.58 20.05 -24.73
C PRO A 525 -4.68 20.39 -26.22
N ASP A 526 -4.76 19.38 -27.11
CA ASP A 526 -4.80 19.59 -28.58
C ASP A 526 -6.20 19.89 -29.13
N LYS A 527 -7.27 19.66 -28.36
CA LYS A 527 -8.64 20.02 -28.78
C LYS A 527 -8.90 21.46 -28.36
N GLY A 528 -8.09 22.37 -28.91
CA GLY A 528 -8.19 23.81 -28.68
C GLY A 528 -9.66 24.25 -28.63
N ALA A 529 -10.05 24.83 -27.51
CA ALA A 529 -11.29 25.61 -27.38
C ALA A 529 -12.50 25.01 -28.13
N ARG A 530 -12.87 23.73 -27.85
CA ARG A 530 -14.25 23.34 -28.13
C ARG A 530 -15.14 24.22 -27.24
N LYS A 531 -15.71 25.23 -27.88
CA LYS A 531 -16.37 26.45 -27.39
C LYS A 531 -17.60 26.25 -26.46
N GLY A 532 -17.66 25.16 -25.70
CA GLY A 532 -18.82 24.85 -24.86
C GLY A 532 -18.55 23.96 -23.63
N ALA A 533 -17.31 23.55 -23.39
CA ALA A 533 -16.93 22.89 -22.14
C ALA A 533 -15.60 23.49 -21.68
N ASP A 534 -15.67 24.65 -21.04
CA ASP A 534 -14.51 25.28 -20.41
C ASP A 534 -13.98 24.31 -19.34
N LEU A 535 -12.93 23.57 -19.69
CA LEU A 535 -12.11 22.89 -18.70
C LEU A 535 -11.66 23.98 -17.74
N PRO A 536 -12.01 23.87 -16.45
CA PRO A 536 -11.74 24.94 -15.52
C PRO A 536 -10.24 25.25 -15.49
N THR A 537 -9.90 26.54 -15.41
CA THR A 537 -8.52 27.04 -15.49
C THR A 537 -7.56 26.35 -14.52
N TYR A 538 -8.07 25.87 -13.38
CA TYR A 538 -7.29 25.14 -12.37
C TYR A 538 -6.74 23.78 -12.84
N PHE A 539 -7.22 23.20 -13.95
CA PHE A 539 -6.60 22.00 -14.53
C PHE A 539 -5.19 22.27 -15.06
N PHE A 540 -4.92 23.50 -15.50
CA PHE A 540 -3.59 23.89 -15.98
C PHE A 540 -2.58 23.96 -14.84
N ASP A 541 -3.01 24.30 -13.62
CA ASP A 541 -2.13 24.41 -12.45
C ASP A 541 -1.57 23.06 -12.01
N VAL A 542 -2.37 21.98 -12.14
CA VAL A 542 -1.93 20.61 -11.83
C VAL A 542 -1.27 19.90 -13.00
N ALA A 543 -1.30 20.47 -14.21
CA ALA A 543 -0.74 19.82 -15.39
C ALA A 543 0.73 19.38 -15.23
N PRO A 544 1.63 20.16 -14.57
CA PRO A 544 3.02 19.76 -14.35
C PRO A 544 3.18 18.42 -13.62
N VAL A 545 2.25 18.06 -12.72
CA VAL A 545 2.22 16.78 -11.99
C VAL A 545 2.19 15.60 -12.96
N PHE A 546 1.48 15.75 -14.07
CA PHE A 546 1.20 14.67 -15.01
C PHE A 546 2.08 14.67 -16.24
N GLN A 547 3.15 15.47 -16.28
CA GLN A 547 4.06 15.53 -17.44
C GLN A 547 5.14 14.42 -17.43
N ALA A 548 5.36 13.74 -16.31
CA ALA A 548 6.37 12.67 -16.21
C ALA A 548 5.97 11.42 -17.00
N HIS A 549 6.85 10.85 -17.85
CA HIS A 549 6.54 9.66 -18.67
C HIS A 549 5.85 8.54 -17.89
N LEU A 550 6.32 8.28 -16.67
CA LEU A 550 5.74 7.37 -15.69
C LEU A 550 5.22 8.18 -14.49
N ILE A 551 3.92 8.10 -14.22
CA ILE A 551 3.24 8.83 -13.15
C ILE A 551 3.18 7.95 -11.89
N PRO A 552 3.93 8.27 -10.82
CA PRO A 552 3.87 7.52 -9.58
C PRO A 552 2.60 7.86 -8.80
N ILE A 553 1.91 6.84 -8.28
CA ILE A 553 0.74 6.98 -7.43
C ILE A 553 1.03 6.27 -6.11
N GLY A 554 1.47 7.05 -5.13
CA GLY A 554 1.66 6.60 -3.77
C GLY A 554 0.33 6.50 -3.03
N ALA A 555 0.11 5.38 -2.36
CA ALA A 555 -1.02 5.19 -1.45
C ALA A 555 -0.49 4.68 -0.10
N SER A 556 -1.27 4.80 0.96
CA SER A 556 -0.88 4.25 2.28
C SER A 556 -1.04 2.72 2.36
N LYS A 557 -1.68 2.12 1.35
CA LYS A 557 -1.98 0.71 1.21
C LYS A 557 -1.77 0.29 -0.24
N LYS A 558 -1.75 -1.02 -0.47
CA LYS A 558 -1.86 -1.62 -1.80
C LYS A 558 -3.14 -1.17 -2.50
N CYS A 559 -3.09 -1.02 -3.83
CA CYS A 559 -4.27 -0.62 -4.61
C CYS A 559 -5.23 -1.81 -4.81
N CYS A 560 -6.51 -1.50 -5.07
CA CYS A 560 -7.49 -2.55 -5.37
C CYS A 560 -7.37 -3.11 -6.78
N PHE A 561 -7.99 -4.27 -7.01
CA PHE A 561 -7.98 -4.91 -8.32
C PHE A 561 -8.55 -3.97 -9.40
N CYS A 562 -9.61 -3.22 -9.11
CA CYS A 562 -10.21 -2.29 -10.08
C CYS A 562 -9.27 -1.14 -10.47
N CYS A 563 -8.48 -0.61 -9.53
CA CYS A 563 -7.49 0.43 -9.83
C CYS A 563 -6.34 -0.11 -10.67
N ASP A 564 -5.84 -1.31 -10.35
CA ASP A 564 -4.83 -2.01 -11.13
C ASP A 564 -5.33 -2.36 -12.55
N LEU A 565 -6.62 -2.75 -12.68
CA LEU A 565 -7.29 -2.99 -13.96
C LEU A 565 -7.38 -1.74 -14.79
N LEU A 566 -7.87 -0.65 -14.21
CA LEU A 566 -7.93 0.64 -14.89
C LEU A 566 -6.54 1.08 -15.38
N ALA A 567 -5.52 1.05 -14.53
CA ALA A 567 -4.17 1.44 -14.90
C ALA A 567 -3.65 0.66 -16.11
N SER A 568 -3.85 -0.66 -16.12
CA SER A 568 -3.41 -1.51 -17.24
C SER A 568 -4.16 -1.20 -18.52
N LEU A 569 -5.49 -1.10 -18.46
CA LEU A 569 -6.32 -0.81 -19.64
C LEU A 569 -6.01 0.56 -20.23
N MET A 570 -5.68 1.55 -19.40
CA MET A 570 -5.26 2.86 -19.87
C MET A 570 -3.89 2.84 -20.54
N MET A 571 -2.97 1.97 -20.09
CA MET A 571 -1.66 1.79 -20.72
C MET A 571 -1.75 1.03 -22.05
N ASP A 572 -2.71 0.10 -22.17
CA ASP A 572 -2.91 -0.72 -23.36
C ASP A 572 -3.77 -0.03 -24.43
N SER A 573 -4.38 1.13 -24.13
CA SER A 573 -5.24 1.85 -25.09
C SER A 573 -4.42 2.43 -26.26
N GLU A 574 -4.69 1.95 -27.47
CA GLU A 574 -4.02 2.33 -28.73
C GLU A 574 -4.57 3.62 -29.37
N ASP A 575 -5.07 4.58 -28.59
CA ASP A 575 -5.73 5.80 -29.11
C ASP A 575 -4.80 6.77 -29.88
N GLY A 576 -3.62 6.32 -30.33
CA GLY A 576 -2.64 7.06 -31.13
C GLY A 576 -1.98 8.22 -30.38
N LYS A 577 -2.37 8.47 -29.13
CA LYS A 577 -1.82 9.47 -28.23
C LYS A 577 -0.92 8.81 -27.19
N ALA A 578 0.00 9.59 -26.62
CA ALA A 578 0.88 9.13 -25.54
C ALA A 578 0.05 8.83 -24.27
N SER A 579 -0.53 7.64 -24.21
CA SER A 579 -1.31 7.15 -23.08
C SER A 579 -0.49 7.25 -21.78
N PRO A 580 -1.08 7.79 -20.69
CA PRO A 580 -0.37 7.91 -19.43
C PRO A 580 0.04 6.53 -18.91
N ARG A 581 1.30 6.42 -18.47
CA ARG A 581 1.81 5.23 -17.80
C ARG A 581 1.81 5.48 -16.30
N PHE A 582 1.35 4.49 -15.55
CA PHE A 582 1.19 4.61 -14.10
C PHE A 582 2.13 3.66 -13.37
N LEU A 583 2.63 4.11 -12.23
CA LEU A 583 3.37 3.28 -11.29
C LEU A 583 2.60 3.22 -9.97
N LEU A 584 1.98 2.07 -9.70
CA LEU A 584 1.22 1.79 -8.50
C LEU A 584 2.04 1.00 -7.49
N GLN A 585 1.74 1.20 -6.20
CA GLN A 585 2.11 0.24 -5.16
C GLN A 585 1.27 -1.04 -5.40
N ASP A 586 1.92 -2.21 -5.38
CA ASP A 586 1.34 -3.54 -5.66
C ASP A 586 -0.17 -3.67 -5.42
N THR A 587 -0.87 -4.49 -6.20
CA THR A 587 -2.29 -4.77 -5.95
C THR A 587 -2.50 -5.80 -4.82
N HIS A 588 -3.60 -5.67 -4.08
CA HIS A 588 -4.07 -6.72 -3.19
C HIS A 588 -5.00 -7.75 -3.87
N SER A 589 -5.25 -7.59 -5.18
CA SER A 589 -6.06 -8.49 -6.03
C SER A 589 -7.51 -8.71 -5.59
N THR A 590 -7.96 -8.01 -4.55
CA THR A 590 -9.35 -8.02 -4.08
C THR A 590 -10.14 -6.95 -4.79
N ILE A 591 -11.35 -7.29 -5.20
CA ILE A 591 -12.32 -6.33 -5.72
C ILE A 591 -13.05 -5.71 -4.52
N PHE A 592 -13.02 -4.39 -4.42
CA PHE A 592 -13.87 -3.64 -3.50
C PHE A 592 -14.99 -2.94 -4.27
N PRO A 593 -16.14 -2.65 -3.63
CA PRO A 593 -17.16 -1.79 -4.20
C PRO A 593 -16.54 -0.49 -4.73
N TRP A 594 -16.59 -0.30 -6.05
CA TRP A 594 -15.78 0.69 -6.76
C TRP A 594 -16.66 1.50 -7.72
N ILE A 595 -16.45 2.80 -7.73
CA ILE A 595 -17.11 3.71 -8.67
C ILE A 595 -16.09 4.14 -9.72
N ALA A 596 -16.46 4.06 -10.99
CA ALA A 596 -15.65 4.58 -12.09
C ALA A 596 -15.57 6.11 -12.02
N PRO A 597 -14.37 6.73 -11.99
CA PRO A 597 -14.25 8.19 -12.03
C PRO A 597 -14.68 8.75 -13.39
N ASP A 598 -15.10 10.01 -13.39
CA ASP A 598 -15.36 10.77 -14.62
C ASP A 598 -14.05 10.98 -15.41
N GLY A 599 -14.11 11.02 -16.74
CA GLY A 599 -12.97 11.40 -17.59
C GLY A 599 -12.09 10.24 -18.09
N ILE A 600 -12.44 8.99 -17.79
CA ILE A 600 -11.82 7.81 -18.40
C ILE A 600 -12.40 7.63 -19.82
N PRO A 601 -11.60 7.18 -20.82
CA PRO A 601 -12.14 6.80 -22.13
C PRO A 601 -13.29 5.80 -22.04
N LEU A 602 -14.29 6.00 -22.90
CA LEU A 602 -15.42 5.07 -22.99
C LEU A 602 -14.97 3.66 -23.41
N SER A 603 -13.99 3.55 -24.33
CA SER A 603 -13.39 2.29 -24.76
C SER A 603 -12.79 1.51 -23.58
N VAL A 604 -11.98 2.18 -22.76
CA VAL A 604 -11.38 1.64 -21.53
C VAL A 604 -12.46 1.20 -20.55
N SER A 605 -13.52 2.01 -20.36
CA SER A 605 -14.63 1.67 -19.47
C SER A 605 -15.42 0.44 -19.95
N MET A 606 -15.68 0.33 -21.26
CA MET A 606 -16.37 -0.83 -21.84
C MET A 606 -15.55 -2.11 -21.69
N GLU A 607 -14.23 -2.04 -21.89
CA GLU A 607 -13.34 -3.18 -21.68
C GLU A 607 -13.28 -3.57 -20.19
N MET A 608 -13.18 -2.60 -19.29
CA MET A 608 -13.23 -2.84 -17.85
C MET A 608 -14.52 -3.54 -17.42
N ARG A 609 -15.68 -3.07 -17.92
CA ARG A 609 -16.98 -3.72 -17.70
C ARG A 609 -16.98 -5.17 -18.17
N SER A 610 -16.46 -5.42 -19.37
CA SER A 610 -16.39 -6.78 -19.95
C SER A 610 -15.50 -7.71 -19.13
N ARG A 611 -14.35 -7.22 -18.65
CA ARG A 611 -13.43 -7.99 -17.78
C ARG A 611 -14.07 -8.33 -16.44
N LEU A 612 -14.75 -7.37 -15.81
CA LEU A 612 -15.46 -7.61 -14.57
C LEU A 612 -16.64 -8.57 -14.75
N LEU A 613 -17.39 -8.48 -15.86
CA LEU A 613 -18.45 -9.42 -16.19
C LEU A 613 -17.92 -10.85 -16.34
N LYS A 614 -16.77 -11.01 -16.99
CA LYS A 614 -16.09 -12.31 -17.09
C LYS A 614 -15.73 -12.88 -15.72
N ILE A 615 -15.11 -12.06 -14.85
CA ILE A 615 -14.75 -12.50 -13.48
C ILE A 615 -16.01 -12.89 -12.70
N PHE A 616 -17.10 -12.12 -12.84
CA PHE A 616 -18.39 -12.44 -12.24
C PHE A 616 -18.94 -13.77 -12.75
N TYR A 617 -18.97 -13.99 -14.07
CA TYR A 617 -19.39 -15.24 -14.68
C TYR A 617 -18.59 -16.44 -14.16
N ASP A 618 -17.26 -16.35 -14.14
CA ASP A 618 -16.38 -17.42 -13.65
C ASP A 618 -16.64 -17.70 -12.16
N SER A 619 -16.87 -16.64 -11.37
CA SER A 619 -17.14 -16.74 -9.93
C SER A 619 -18.49 -17.41 -9.62
N VAL A 620 -19.57 -17.01 -10.31
CA VAL A 620 -20.90 -17.60 -10.08
C VAL A 620 -20.99 -19.02 -10.63
N THR A 621 -20.28 -19.34 -11.71
CA THR A 621 -20.19 -20.70 -12.25
C THR A 621 -19.47 -21.60 -11.24
N THR A 622 -18.32 -21.15 -10.72
CA THR A 622 -17.58 -21.87 -9.67
C THR A 622 -18.46 -22.09 -8.45
N TYR A 623 -19.16 -21.05 -7.99
CA TYR A 623 -20.11 -21.15 -6.88
C TYR A 623 -21.18 -22.22 -7.15
N ALA A 624 -21.88 -22.16 -8.28
CA ALA A 624 -22.93 -23.11 -8.64
C ALA A 624 -22.43 -24.56 -8.69
N THR A 625 -21.24 -24.80 -9.24
CA THR A 625 -20.62 -26.14 -9.28
C THR A 625 -20.18 -26.66 -7.92
N SER A 626 -19.88 -25.74 -6.99
CA SER A 626 -19.39 -26.09 -5.65
C SER A 626 -20.49 -26.35 -4.63
N VAL A 627 -21.72 -25.86 -4.91
CA VAL A 627 -22.89 -26.18 -4.10
C VAL A 627 -23.20 -27.65 -4.36
N PRO A 628 -23.01 -28.57 -3.39
CA PRO A 628 -23.33 -29.98 -3.59
C PRO A 628 -24.76 -30.06 -4.08
N SER A 629 -25.03 -30.86 -5.12
CA SER A 629 -26.39 -31.09 -5.58
C SER A 629 -27.24 -31.36 -4.34
N LEU A 630 -28.25 -30.53 -4.08
CA LEU A 630 -29.21 -30.73 -3.00
C LEU A 630 -30.08 -31.99 -3.24
N GLN A 631 -29.52 -33.03 -3.87
CA GLN A 631 -29.95 -34.40 -3.67
C GLN A 631 -29.81 -34.69 -2.18
N THR A 632 -30.94 -34.48 -1.52
CA THR A 632 -31.23 -34.99 -0.20
C THR A 632 -30.74 -36.44 -0.11
N SER A 633 -29.67 -36.66 0.65
CA SER A 633 -29.61 -37.91 1.41
C SER A 633 -30.93 -38.01 2.22
N PRO A 634 -31.48 -39.21 2.41
CA PRO A 634 -32.76 -39.39 3.09
C PRO A 634 -32.76 -38.65 4.43
N ALA A 635 -33.86 -37.95 4.70
CA ALA A 635 -34.04 -36.97 5.76
C ALA A 635 -33.35 -37.28 7.10
N TYR A 636 -32.42 -36.43 7.52
CA TYR A 636 -32.26 -36.11 8.93
C TYR A 636 -33.40 -35.18 9.34
N SER A 637 -34.05 -35.52 10.45
CA SER A 637 -35.25 -34.85 10.99
C SER A 637 -35.09 -33.34 11.14
N ILE A 638 -36.10 -32.60 10.69
CA ILE A 638 -36.25 -31.13 10.76
C ILE A 638 -36.21 -30.58 12.22
N SER A 639 -36.17 -31.44 13.23
CA SER A 639 -36.05 -31.05 14.64
C SER A 639 -34.68 -30.54 15.08
N GLU A 640 -33.63 -30.65 14.26
CA GLU A 640 -32.23 -30.33 14.67
C GLU A 640 -31.59 -29.09 13.99
N LEU A 641 -32.34 -28.29 13.22
CA LEU A 641 -31.81 -27.06 12.61
C LEU A 641 -31.91 -25.83 13.54
N PRO A 642 -30.83 -25.06 13.77
CA PRO A 642 -30.90 -23.78 14.46
C PRO A 642 -31.77 -22.78 13.69
N LYS A 643 -32.74 -22.16 14.38
CA LYS A 643 -33.67 -21.17 13.82
C LYS A 643 -32.92 -20.01 13.12
N PRO A 644 -33.41 -19.49 11.98
CA PRO A 644 -32.76 -18.40 11.27
C PRO A 644 -32.88 -17.08 12.06
N LEU A 645 -31.72 -16.51 12.42
CA LEU A 645 -31.55 -15.20 13.07
C LEU A 645 -31.76 -14.04 12.07
N ALA A 646 -32.92 -13.99 11.41
CA ALA A 646 -33.20 -12.99 10.38
C ALA A 646 -34.06 -11.78 10.84
N SER A 647 -34.49 -11.70 12.11
CA SER A 647 -35.46 -10.66 12.51
C SER A 647 -35.10 -9.83 13.75
N ARG A 648 -33.96 -10.07 14.42
CA ARG A 648 -33.59 -9.32 15.64
C ARG A 648 -32.62 -8.14 15.40
N ARG A 649 -31.90 -8.12 14.27
CA ARG A 649 -30.81 -7.16 13.97
C ARG A 649 -31.22 -5.73 13.56
N LEU A 650 -32.50 -5.43 13.39
CA LEU A 650 -32.94 -4.09 12.96
C LEU A 650 -33.37 -3.16 14.11
N ARG A 651 -33.57 -3.69 15.34
CA ARG A 651 -33.98 -2.88 16.50
C ARG A 651 -32.82 -2.35 17.34
N GLU A 652 -31.67 -3.02 17.32
CA GLU A 652 -30.51 -2.62 18.15
C GLU A 652 -29.65 -1.51 17.51
N VAL A 653 -29.74 -1.30 16.19
CA VAL A 653 -29.01 -0.23 15.47
C VAL A 653 -29.70 1.14 15.59
N MET A 654 -30.98 1.20 16.02
CA MET A 654 -31.72 2.45 16.16
C MET A 654 -31.72 3.06 17.58
N MET A 655 -31.09 2.42 18.58
CA MET A 655 -31.18 2.89 19.98
C MET A 655 -29.96 3.66 20.50
N TRP A 656 -28.87 3.83 19.74
CA TRP A 656 -27.68 4.59 20.18
C TRP A 656 -27.49 5.88 19.37
N SER A 657 -28.50 6.76 19.40
CA SER A 657 -28.39 8.15 18.93
C SER A 657 -29.20 9.13 19.79
N LYS A 658 -29.44 8.79 21.06
CA LYS A 658 -29.94 9.74 22.06
C LYS A 658 -29.20 9.44 23.35
N ASP A 659 -28.21 10.28 23.61
CA ASP A 659 -27.63 10.68 24.90
C ASP A 659 -26.15 10.99 24.69
N ASP A 660 -25.92 12.13 24.03
CA ASP A 660 -24.95 13.19 24.33
C ASP A 660 -24.92 14.21 23.17
#